data_AF-A0A6J1RB99-F1
#
_entry.id   AF-A0A6J1RB99-F1
#
_cell.length_a   1.000
_cell.length_b   1.000
_cell.length_c   1.000
_cell.angle_alpha   90.00
_cell.angle_beta   90.00
_cell.angle_gamma   90.00
#
_symmetry.space_group_name_H-M   'P 1'
#
loop_
_entity.id
_entity.type
_entity.pdbx_description
1 polymer ?
#
loop_
_entity_poly.entity_id
_entity_poly.type
_entity_poly.pdbx_seq_one_letter_code
_entity_poly.pdbx_strand_id
1 'polypeptide(L)'
;MAGRVSSEERETSSPRNADNLSRQITSTSTSEPSNDVAKEKLAIEERLVAKMFSYEIICFLFTITFTAMAALHSSPPRLSRPPIAKPFFDQNSLILDFYKGHLDAMIERITQADFSFVMYYAPWDAESQALRHEFESVARFYHPQIFFAAINCWHPDSECRAQYNKIHGYPVLMLYPSRDSGINYRGIRTAPYMIRFLDALMNPIIRITHKEQLMELLVAYDAVVVGYFNFTRLDRTPGYKEFYKAAIRSLERDPNRELVFAIVTSASSSKLHYGVYKFPSASLLMWNESLSYPEGNEWTSENILNWISNSVHQPSLWLQPPGIKALTLAPYLREGPVLFLFTPRNPLHTENYVYNLIRKIGLQYYNCADSMSVKDIVARLEAKRRTAVIRHFSRNQECADLKKNKTFTKQIKESVTSISIQQWINNSCCANVAMNKCLLCKTKVMNPLEKEICTVISKKFDDVCKDTDVFTIPVMIGQHEKQIYNYNKNYVSIKLQEESKLKKLHAGIEYKPSLLKEETDSRSANIVRKGFLKENCKKWMAGNDYHPSLFPREFPRQFNISLKESVCKTNKTLALIAIDSLHYYHFAEHLGIDISKQKNKTTVIILDAALESQYVMQHEFSEYALVDFINNYTQGLLQRTLRSDNSKHYKAWKLLDEDSNNTADSRPKIRVPELTTKTFLHTILDPSKDVVIMYHSSYCGFCSAISYVYLTVAYYLSNMNHLTFVRVDGDNNDLPWEYSMNRFPSILFFPAKRKEDSTVFPFSVPITIPNLLNFVLANLNGDSHVEALTNICQVGTGEAPDKCIARTRRLCLDIIEQLLQDYRKLRRHLNFLNKKIARNKRKIILLKLEHIRDMNFILGSTVDLSKDRKKAQLIKRKFFKYYNVIRSLETNEKIEKQSYEFQGVVHAATIKRERIRSEL
;
A
#
# COMPACT_ATOMS: atom_id res chain seq x y z
N MET A 1 27.47 -28.15 -8.37
CA MET A 1 28.72 -28.15 -7.58
C MET A 1 28.59 -27.14 -6.46
N ALA A 2 28.98 -27.54 -5.25
CA ALA A 2 28.75 -26.81 -4.01
C ALA A 2 29.73 -25.63 -3.84
N GLY A 3 29.24 -24.54 -3.22
CA GLY A 3 30.05 -23.40 -2.79
C GLY A 3 29.19 -22.35 -2.06
N ARG A 4 29.10 -22.47 -0.73
CA ARG A 4 28.59 -21.46 0.21
C ARG A 4 29.72 -20.50 0.56
N VAL A 5 29.47 -19.19 0.56
CA VAL A 5 29.96 -18.24 1.58
C VAL A 5 28.95 -17.09 1.70
N SER A 6 28.42 -16.88 2.92
CA SER A 6 27.69 -15.68 3.34
C SER A 6 28.34 -15.18 4.62
N SER A 7 28.87 -13.96 4.60
CA SER A 7 29.40 -13.25 5.77
C SER A 7 28.47 -12.07 6.09
N GLU A 8 27.76 -12.16 7.21
CA GLU A 8 27.09 -11.03 7.86
C GLU A 8 28.07 -10.35 8.81
N GLU A 9 28.40 -9.09 8.53
CA GLU A 9 29.08 -8.19 9.46
C GLU A 9 28.07 -7.60 10.44
N ARG A 10 28.38 -7.70 11.73
CA ARG A 10 27.63 -7.08 12.82
C ARG A 10 28.59 -6.22 13.62
N GLU A 11 28.63 -4.94 13.29
CA GLU A 11 29.32 -3.91 14.07
C GLU A 11 28.55 -3.67 15.38
N THR A 12 29.17 -3.98 16.51
CA THR A 12 28.74 -3.52 17.83
C THR A 12 29.67 -2.41 18.29
N SER A 13 29.14 -1.19 18.31
CA SER A 13 29.76 -0.01 18.90
C SER A 13 29.75 -0.10 20.44
N SER A 14 30.89 0.25 21.02
CA SER A 14 31.13 0.39 22.45
C SER A 14 30.50 1.66 23.02
N PRO A 15 30.36 1.75 24.36
CA PRO A 15 30.46 3.02 25.04
C PRO A 15 31.73 3.07 25.90
N ARG A 16 32.45 4.19 25.76
CA ARG A 16 33.44 4.69 26.73
C ARG A 16 32.73 5.03 28.04
N ASN A 17 33.36 4.74 29.18
CA ASN A 17 33.85 5.81 30.05
C ASN A 17 34.78 5.26 31.13
N ALA A 18 35.84 6.06 31.33
CA ALA A 18 36.80 5.97 32.41
C ALA A 18 36.16 6.32 33.75
N ASP A 19 36.72 5.79 34.84
CA ASP A 19 37.34 6.66 35.84
C ASP A 19 38.24 5.89 36.82
N ASN A 20 39.50 6.35 36.80
CA ASN A 20 40.35 6.73 37.93
C ASN A 20 41.12 5.73 38.82
N LEU A 21 42.41 6.08 38.91
CA LEU A 21 43.35 6.02 40.03
C LEU A 21 43.74 4.62 40.55
N SER A 22 45.01 4.28 40.78
CA SER A 22 46.21 5.09 40.99
C SER A 22 47.45 4.18 41.16
N ARG A 23 48.62 4.78 40.91
CA ARG A 23 49.97 4.47 41.44
C ARG A 23 50.76 3.27 40.92
N GLN A 24 51.70 3.64 40.04
CA GLN A 24 53.09 3.18 39.92
C GLN A 24 53.72 2.67 41.23
N ILE A 25 54.57 1.65 41.14
CA ILE A 25 56.04 1.75 41.37
C ILE A 25 56.72 0.46 40.84
N THR A 26 57.54 0.66 39.80
CA THR A 26 58.85 0.06 39.46
C THR A 26 59.38 -1.09 40.35
N SER A 27 59.56 -2.30 39.80
CA SER A 27 60.77 -2.84 39.13
C SER A 27 61.91 -3.26 40.08
N THR A 28 62.28 -4.55 40.06
CA THR A 28 63.60 -5.12 39.67
C THR A 28 63.98 -6.42 40.39
N SER A 29 64.58 -7.31 39.58
CA SER A 29 65.64 -8.29 39.87
C SER A 29 65.42 -9.45 40.87
N THR A 30 65.28 -10.64 40.27
CA THR A 30 66.14 -11.83 40.45
C THR A 30 67.01 -11.95 41.71
N SER A 31 66.71 -12.97 42.53
CA SER A 31 67.70 -13.91 43.09
C SER A 31 66.98 -15.15 43.65
N GLU A 32 67.50 -16.34 43.32
CA GLU A 32 67.05 -17.64 43.85
C GLU A 32 67.29 -17.75 45.36
N PRO A 33 66.49 -18.57 46.07
CA PRO A 33 67.15 -19.65 46.81
C PRO A 33 66.37 -20.98 46.96
N SER A 34 67.16 -22.06 47.03
CA SER A 34 67.04 -23.24 47.90
C SER A 34 65.95 -24.32 47.65
N ASN A 35 66.44 -25.55 47.49
CA ASN A 35 65.74 -26.78 47.11
C ASN A 35 64.82 -27.44 48.16
N ASP A 36 64.62 -26.84 49.34
CA ASP A 36 63.77 -27.46 50.39
C ASP A 36 62.30 -27.04 50.31
N VAL A 37 61.97 -25.93 49.62
CA VAL A 37 60.58 -25.49 49.39
C VAL A 37 59.91 -26.28 48.24
N ALA A 38 60.70 -26.90 47.37
CA ALA A 38 60.20 -27.62 46.20
C ALA A 38 59.53 -28.96 46.55
N LYS A 39 60.00 -29.67 47.58
CA LYS A 39 59.41 -30.95 48.01
C LYS A 39 58.08 -30.81 48.75
N GLU A 40 57.93 -29.74 49.53
CA GLU A 40 56.69 -29.48 50.27
C GLU A 40 55.59 -28.91 49.37
N LYS A 41 55.95 -28.11 48.34
CA LYS A 41 55.02 -27.65 47.30
C LYS A 41 54.47 -28.79 46.44
N LEU A 42 55.30 -29.79 46.07
CA LEU A 42 54.87 -30.91 45.22
C LEU A 42 53.79 -31.77 45.90
N ALA A 43 53.92 -32.02 47.20
CA ALA A 43 52.94 -32.81 47.97
C ALA A 43 51.62 -32.05 48.24
N ILE A 44 51.66 -30.72 48.27
CA ILE A 44 50.48 -29.86 48.41
C ILE A 44 49.74 -29.74 47.06
N GLU A 45 50.47 -29.62 45.94
CA GLU A 45 49.88 -29.62 44.60
C GLU A 45 49.21 -30.96 44.26
N GLU A 46 49.82 -32.11 44.59
CA GLU A 46 49.16 -33.42 44.38
C GLU A 46 47.87 -33.58 45.20
N ARG A 47 47.82 -33.05 46.43
CA ARG A 47 46.60 -33.04 47.26
C ARG A 47 45.53 -32.06 46.76
N LEU A 48 45.93 -30.93 46.17
CA LEU A 48 45.02 -29.96 45.56
C LEU A 48 44.44 -30.48 44.24
N VAL A 49 45.26 -31.13 43.42
CA VAL A 49 44.84 -31.77 42.16
C VAL A 49 43.89 -32.93 42.46
N ALA A 50 44.17 -33.78 43.46
CA ALA A 50 43.25 -34.84 43.87
C ALA A 50 41.89 -34.30 44.40
N LYS A 51 41.89 -33.17 45.12
CA LYS A 51 40.66 -32.50 45.55
C LYS A 51 39.90 -31.83 44.40
N MET A 52 40.60 -31.22 43.43
CA MET A 52 39.98 -30.65 42.23
C MET A 52 39.36 -31.72 41.33
N PHE A 53 40.03 -32.86 41.13
CA PHE A 53 39.44 -34.00 40.42
C PHE A 53 38.21 -34.56 41.14
N SER A 54 38.23 -34.64 42.47
CA SER A 54 37.04 -35.08 43.22
C SER A 54 35.86 -34.11 43.07
N TYR A 55 36.10 -32.80 43.03
CA TYR A 55 35.04 -31.80 42.89
C TYR A 55 34.49 -31.75 41.46
N GLU A 56 35.33 -31.90 40.44
CA GLU A 56 34.87 -32.01 39.05
C GLU A 56 34.05 -33.28 38.81
N ILE A 57 34.45 -34.43 39.36
CA ILE A 57 33.67 -35.67 39.25
C ILE A 57 32.33 -35.53 39.97
N ILE A 58 32.30 -34.89 41.14
CA ILE A 58 31.05 -34.64 41.88
C ILE A 58 30.16 -33.65 41.11
N CYS A 59 30.69 -32.57 40.56
CA CYS A 59 29.94 -31.64 39.72
C CYS A 59 29.42 -32.31 38.44
N PHE A 60 30.21 -33.19 37.82
CA PHE A 60 29.80 -33.96 36.64
C PHE A 60 28.69 -34.97 36.98
N LEU A 61 28.75 -35.61 38.14
CA LEU A 61 27.68 -36.49 38.62
C LEU A 61 26.42 -35.67 38.98
N PHE A 62 26.57 -34.49 39.57
CA PHE A 62 25.43 -33.59 39.82
C PHE A 62 24.80 -33.06 38.53
N THR A 63 25.58 -32.76 37.49
CA THR A 63 25.02 -32.34 36.19
C THR A 63 24.36 -33.50 35.46
N ILE A 64 24.92 -34.71 35.50
CA ILE A 64 24.27 -35.90 34.95
C ILE A 64 22.97 -36.21 35.70
N THR A 65 22.98 -36.15 37.03
CA THR A 65 21.77 -36.41 37.81
C THR A 65 20.73 -35.32 37.61
N PHE A 66 21.11 -34.03 37.55
CA PHE A 66 20.15 -32.96 37.23
C PHE A 66 19.61 -33.05 35.81
N THR A 67 20.44 -33.40 34.82
CA THR A 67 19.98 -33.56 33.44
C THR A 67 19.12 -34.80 33.27
N ALA A 68 19.43 -35.92 33.94
CA ALA A 68 18.60 -37.12 33.98
C ALA A 68 17.29 -36.87 34.72
N MET A 69 17.31 -36.15 35.85
CA MET A 69 16.13 -35.74 36.61
C MET A 69 15.26 -34.78 35.79
N ALA A 70 15.85 -33.81 35.10
CA ALA A 70 15.15 -32.92 34.19
C ALA A 70 14.57 -33.67 32.97
N ALA A 71 15.26 -34.69 32.45
CA ALA A 71 14.76 -35.54 31.36
C ALA A 71 13.63 -36.47 31.81
N LEU A 72 13.65 -36.95 33.06
CA LEU A 72 12.59 -37.79 33.64
C LEU A 72 11.35 -36.97 34.05
N HIS A 73 11.53 -35.71 34.45
CA HIS A 73 10.43 -34.81 34.84
C HIS A 73 9.91 -33.92 33.70
N SER A 74 10.66 -33.74 32.60
CA SER A 74 10.12 -33.15 31.38
C SER A 74 9.39 -34.23 30.60
N SER A 75 8.08 -34.33 30.81
CA SER A 75 7.24 -35.04 29.84
C SER A 75 7.53 -34.47 28.45
N PRO A 76 7.83 -35.30 27.42
CA PRO A 76 8.01 -34.79 26.06
C PRO A 76 6.80 -33.91 25.73
N PRO A 77 7.01 -32.75 25.07
CA PRO A 77 5.90 -31.86 24.76
C PRO A 77 4.81 -32.71 24.12
N ARG A 78 3.59 -32.67 24.68
CA ARG A 78 2.44 -33.39 24.13
C ARG A 78 2.16 -32.81 22.74
N LEU A 79 2.85 -33.33 21.73
CA LEU A 79 2.54 -33.11 20.34
C LEU A 79 1.18 -33.78 20.15
N SER A 80 0.13 -32.97 20.15
CA SER A 80 -1.21 -33.41 19.77
C SER A 80 -1.09 -34.15 18.45
N ARG A 81 -1.70 -35.34 18.34
CA ARG A 81 -1.76 -36.07 17.07
C ARG A 81 -2.29 -35.12 15.98
N PRO A 82 -1.72 -35.15 14.77
CA PRO A 82 -2.20 -34.31 13.69
C PRO A 82 -3.70 -34.57 13.45
N PRO A 83 -4.48 -33.53 13.13
CA PRO A 83 -5.91 -33.69 12.89
C PRO A 83 -6.13 -34.58 11.66
N ILE A 84 -7.13 -35.46 11.72
CA ILE A 84 -7.49 -36.35 10.61
C ILE A 84 -7.83 -35.50 9.38
N ALA A 85 -7.20 -35.80 8.23
CA ALA A 85 -7.49 -35.17 6.96
C ALA A 85 -8.98 -35.30 6.60
N LYS A 86 -9.65 -34.17 6.39
CA LYS A 86 -11.04 -34.07 5.94
C LYS A 86 -11.11 -33.30 4.61
N PRO A 87 -12.11 -33.59 3.75
CA PRO A 87 -12.36 -32.81 2.55
C PRO A 87 -12.51 -31.33 2.89
N PHE A 88 -11.76 -30.51 2.17
CA PHE A 88 -11.83 -29.06 2.20
C PHE A 88 -12.87 -28.53 1.23
N PHE A 89 -13.15 -29.24 0.13
CA PHE A 89 -14.29 -28.94 -0.76
C PHE A 89 -15.38 -29.99 -0.63
N ASP A 90 -16.61 -29.62 -0.97
CA ASP A 90 -17.76 -30.53 -0.95
C ASP A 90 -17.66 -31.53 -2.10
N GLN A 91 -18.17 -32.76 -1.92
CA GLN A 91 -18.11 -33.82 -2.92
C GLN A 91 -18.85 -33.48 -4.23
N ASN A 92 -19.84 -32.58 -4.16
CA ASN A 92 -20.60 -32.09 -5.33
C ASN A 92 -19.94 -30.88 -6.01
N SER A 93 -18.81 -30.39 -5.49
CA SER A 93 -18.09 -29.29 -6.12
C SER A 93 -17.42 -29.75 -7.41
N LEU A 94 -17.21 -28.80 -8.34
CA LEU A 94 -16.49 -29.06 -9.59
C LEU A 94 -14.97 -29.25 -9.39
N ILE A 95 -14.49 -29.04 -8.16
CA ILE A 95 -13.08 -29.09 -7.80
C ILE A 95 -12.79 -30.47 -7.22
N LEU A 96 -11.82 -31.18 -7.81
CA LEU A 96 -11.36 -32.46 -7.26
C LEU A 96 -10.39 -32.21 -6.10
N ASP A 97 -10.82 -32.54 -4.89
CA ASP A 97 -10.05 -32.33 -3.65
C ASP A 97 -9.28 -33.58 -3.21
N PHE A 98 -7.97 -33.52 -3.33
CA PHE A 98 -6.99 -34.47 -2.82
C PHE A 98 -6.63 -34.14 -1.38
N TYR A 99 -7.61 -34.22 -0.47
CA TYR A 99 -7.47 -33.81 0.95
C TYR A 99 -6.49 -34.66 1.77
N LYS A 100 -6.19 -35.90 1.34
CA LYS A 100 -5.13 -36.76 1.91
C LYS A 100 -3.75 -36.43 1.35
N GLY A 101 -3.68 -35.62 0.29
CA GLY A 101 -2.44 -35.18 -0.32
C GLY A 101 -1.76 -36.21 -1.22
N HIS A 102 -2.54 -37.07 -1.91
CA HIS A 102 -2.04 -37.98 -2.94
C HIS A 102 -1.62 -37.19 -4.18
N LEU A 103 -0.33 -37.08 -4.41
CA LEU A 103 0.23 -36.20 -5.43
C LEU A 103 0.23 -36.87 -6.81
N ASP A 104 0.57 -38.16 -6.87
CA ASP A 104 0.63 -38.89 -8.14
C ASP A 104 -0.73 -38.99 -8.82
N ALA A 105 -1.78 -39.28 -8.05
CA ALA A 105 -3.16 -39.32 -8.53
C ALA A 105 -3.64 -37.95 -9.07
N MET A 106 -3.15 -36.85 -8.50
CA MET A 106 -3.44 -35.51 -9.00
C MET A 106 -2.71 -35.24 -10.31
N ILE A 107 -1.42 -35.59 -10.39
CA ILE A 107 -0.60 -35.40 -11.60
C ILE A 107 -1.20 -36.17 -12.78
N GLU A 108 -1.66 -37.40 -12.59
CA GLU A 108 -2.31 -38.19 -13.64
C GLU A 108 -3.51 -37.42 -14.24
N ARG A 109 -4.37 -36.85 -13.40
CA ARG A 109 -5.51 -36.04 -13.85
C ARG A 109 -5.09 -34.77 -14.56
N ILE A 110 -4.04 -34.10 -14.07
CA ILE A 110 -3.49 -32.89 -14.69
C ILE A 110 -3.01 -33.17 -16.12
N THR A 111 -2.35 -34.32 -16.34
CA THR A 111 -1.83 -34.68 -17.68
C THR A 111 -2.91 -35.00 -18.72
N GLN A 112 -4.14 -35.30 -18.28
CA GLN A 112 -5.27 -35.59 -19.15
C GLN A 112 -5.96 -34.31 -19.66
N ALA A 113 -5.78 -33.18 -18.98
CA ALA A 113 -6.42 -31.91 -19.32
C ALA A 113 -5.45 -30.97 -20.06
N ASP A 114 -6.01 -30.08 -20.89
CA ASP A 114 -5.22 -29.07 -21.61
C ASP A 114 -4.69 -27.98 -20.68
N PHE A 115 -5.51 -27.56 -19.72
CA PHE A 115 -5.15 -26.63 -18.66
C PHE A 115 -5.71 -27.12 -17.32
N SER A 116 -4.86 -27.14 -16.30
CA SER A 116 -5.24 -27.53 -14.94
C SER A 116 -4.89 -26.45 -13.93
N PHE A 117 -5.87 -25.93 -13.19
CA PHE A 117 -5.65 -24.97 -12.12
C PHE A 117 -5.74 -25.64 -10.75
N VAL A 118 -4.62 -25.62 -10.02
CA VAL A 118 -4.42 -26.40 -8.81
C VAL A 118 -4.18 -25.50 -7.62
N MET A 119 -4.97 -25.71 -6.56
CA MET A 119 -4.83 -25.03 -5.27
C MET A 119 -4.10 -25.94 -4.28
N TYR A 120 -2.88 -25.55 -3.91
CA TYR A 120 -2.12 -26.15 -2.81
C TYR A 120 -2.51 -25.42 -1.53
N TYR A 121 -3.16 -26.11 -0.59
CA TYR A 121 -3.76 -25.46 0.58
C TYR A 121 -3.39 -26.13 1.90
N ALA A 122 -3.66 -25.39 2.99
CA ALA A 122 -3.71 -25.92 4.34
C ALA A 122 -5.08 -25.62 4.96
N PRO A 123 -5.74 -26.60 5.61
CA PRO A 123 -7.13 -26.42 6.06
C PRO A 123 -7.29 -25.43 7.24
N TRP A 124 -6.23 -25.11 7.97
CA TRP A 124 -6.27 -24.15 9.08
C TRP A 124 -5.86 -22.73 8.65
N ASP A 125 -5.34 -22.57 7.43
CA ASP A 125 -4.82 -21.29 6.95
C ASP A 125 -5.97 -20.36 6.56
N ALA A 126 -5.94 -19.13 7.08
CA ALA A 126 -7.01 -18.15 6.91
C ALA A 126 -7.18 -17.74 5.45
N GLU A 127 -6.08 -17.57 4.71
CA GLU A 127 -6.09 -17.21 3.30
C GLU A 127 -6.67 -18.35 2.44
N SER A 128 -6.32 -19.59 2.75
CA SER A 128 -6.88 -20.78 2.08
C SER A 128 -8.39 -20.87 2.29
N GLN A 129 -8.86 -20.62 3.51
CA GLN A 129 -10.29 -20.59 3.85
C GLN A 129 -11.03 -19.48 3.10
N ALA A 130 -10.47 -18.27 3.04
CA ALA A 130 -11.05 -17.16 2.30
C ALA A 130 -11.13 -17.44 0.79
N LEU A 131 -10.09 -18.06 0.21
CA LEU A 131 -10.01 -18.38 -1.20
C LEU A 131 -10.99 -19.48 -1.65
N ARG A 132 -11.44 -20.36 -0.75
CA ARG A 132 -12.29 -21.52 -1.06
C ARG A 132 -13.48 -21.16 -1.97
N HIS A 133 -14.25 -20.14 -1.59
CA HIS A 133 -15.45 -19.74 -2.33
C HIS A 133 -15.12 -19.04 -3.66
N GLU A 134 -14.08 -18.22 -3.68
CA GLU A 134 -13.60 -17.55 -4.90
C GLU A 134 -13.12 -18.57 -5.92
N PHE A 135 -12.33 -19.57 -5.50
CA PHE A 135 -11.82 -20.63 -6.36
C PHE A 135 -12.95 -21.48 -6.95
N GLU A 136 -13.98 -21.80 -6.17
CA GLU A 136 -15.17 -22.51 -6.65
C GLU A 136 -15.97 -21.69 -7.67
N SER A 137 -16.06 -20.37 -7.48
CA SER A 137 -16.69 -19.45 -8.45
C SER A 137 -15.95 -19.48 -9.80
N VAL A 138 -14.61 -19.46 -9.78
CA VAL A 138 -13.78 -19.58 -10.99
C VAL A 138 -13.96 -20.94 -11.66
N ALA A 139 -14.02 -22.03 -10.87
CA ALA A 139 -14.25 -23.37 -11.38
C ALA A 139 -15.59 -23.46 -12.14
N ARG A 140 -16.67 -22.91 -11.56
CA ARG A 140 -17.98 -22.80 -12.24
C ARG A 140 -17.93 -21.90 -13.48
N PHE A 141 -17.08 -20.88 -13.48
CA PHE A 141 -16.96 -19.97 -14.61
C PHE A 141 -16.33 -20.63 -15.84
N TYR A 142 -15.28 -21.43 -15.66
CA TYR A 142 -14.54 -22.05 -16.77
C TYR A 142 -14.92 -23.50 -17.07
N HIS A 143 -15.74 -24.16 -16.26
CA HIS A 143 -16.18 -25.51 -16.56
C HIS A 143 -16.90 -25.59 -17.93
N PRO A 144 -16.55 -26.55 -18.82
CA PRO A 144 -15.56 -27.63 -18.69
C PRO A 144 -14.17 -27.34 -19.33
N GLN A 145 -13.85 -26.10 -19.71
CA GLN A 145 -12.61 -25.73 -20.43
C GLN A 145 -11.32 -25.96 -19.63
N ILE A 146 -11.36 -25.78 -18.30
CA ILE A 146 -10.20 -25.90 -17.41
C ILE A 146 -10.53 -26.92 -16.33
N PHE A 147 -9.56 -27.79 -16.02
CA PHE A 147 -9.64 -28.74 -14.92
C PHE A 147 -9.24 -28.07 -13.60
N PHE A 148 -10.01 -28.24 -12.54
CA PHE A 148 -9.74 -27.66 -11.23
C PHE A 148 -9.48 -28.74 -10.19
N ALA A 149 -8.38 -28.60 -9.45
CA ALA A 149 -8.02 -29.51 -8.37
C ALA A 149 -7.53 -28.74 -7.14
N ALA A 150 -7.63 -29.38 -5.99
CA ALA A 150 -7.06 -28.87 -4.74
C ALA A 150 -6.33 -30.00 -4.02
N ILE A 151 -5.21 -29.69 -3.36
CA ILE A 151 -4.39 -30.67 -2.67
C ILE A 151 -3.92 -30.15 -1.32
N ASN A 152 -4.10 -30.96 -0.27
CA ASN A 152 -3.65 -30.66 1.07
C ASN A 152 -2.18 -31.08 1.23
N CYS A 153 -1.28 -30.10 1.21
CA CYS A 153 0.16 -30.34 1.34
C CYS A 153 0.70 -29.98 2.73
N TRP A 154 -0.19 -29.68 3.69
CA TRP A 154 0.21 -29.44 5.07
C TRP A 154 0.16 -30.71 5.92
N HIS A 155 -0.73 -31.66 5.59
CA HIS A 155 -0.91 -32.87 6.40
C HIS A 155 0.39 -33.70 6.47
N PRO A 156 0.79 -34.22 7.64
CA PRO A 156 2.03 -35.00 7.77
C PRO A 156 2.04 -36.27 6.92
N ASP A 157 0.89 -36.93 6.78
CA ASP A 157 0.74 -38.15 5.96
C ASP A 157 0.58 -37.86 4.46
N SER A 158 0.74 -36.62 4.01
CA SER A 158 0.60 -36.27 2.59
C SER A 158 1.88 -36.54 1.80
N GLU A 159 1.76 -37.20 0.64
CA GLU A 159 2.84 -37.37 -0.34
C GLU A 159 3.34 -36.00 -0.82
N CYS A 160 2.42 -35.05 -1.00
CA CYS A 160 2.77 -33.70 -1.40
C CYS A 160 3.73 -33.01 -0.41
N ARG A 161 3.53 -33.17 0.90
CA ARG A 161 4.45 -32.60 1.90
C ARG A 161 5.81 -33.29 1.89
N ALA A 162 5.84 -34.60 1.65
CA ALA A 162 7.08 -35.37 1.56
C ALA A 162 7.94 -34.90 0.37
N GLN A 163 7.31 -34.64 -0.79
CA GLN A 163 8.00 -34.17 -2.00
C GLN A 163 8.30 -32.67 -1.98
N TYR A 164 7.38 -31.85 -1.45
CA TYR A 164 7.49 -30.39 -1.37
C TYR A 164 7.59 -29.91 0.07
N ASN A 165 8.69 -30.24 0.74
CA ASN A 165 8.92 -29.91 2.15
C ASN A 165 9.16 -28.41 2.44
N LYS A 166 9.14 -27.53 1.43
CA LYS A 166 9.49 -26.10 1.51
C LYS A 166 8.37 -25.16 1.04
N ILE A 167 7.11 -25.55 1.09
CA ILE A 167 6.02 -24.60 0.86
C ILE A 167 6.01 -23.59 2.01
N HIS A 168 6.44 -22.35 1.72
CA HIS A 168 6.62 -21.30 2.73
C HIS A 168 5.31 -20.70 3.24
N GLY A 169 4.22 -20.84 2.48
CA GLY A 169 2.91 -20.33 2.84
C GLY A 169 1.82 -20.91 1.96
N TYR A 170 0.60 -20.93 2.49
CA TYR A 170 -0.60 -21.35 1.78
C TYR A 170 -1.53 -20.13 1.60
N PRO A 171 -2.43 -20.15 0.60
CA PRO A 171 -2.50 -21.10 -0.51
C PRO A 171 -1.48 -20.75 -1.62
N VAL A 172 -0.99 -21.76 -2.32
CA VAL A 172 -0.23 -21.60 -3.58
C VAL A 172 -1.11 -22.02 -4.74
N LEU A 173 -1.25 -21.14 -5.72
CA LEU A 173 -2.07 -21.34 -6.91
C LEU A 173 -1.16 -21.60 -8.10
N MET A 174 -1.24 -22.81 -8.68
CA MET A 174 -0.42 -23.20 -9.82
C MET A 174 -1.32 -23.57 -10.99
N LEU A 175 -1.04 -23.00 -12.16
CA LEU A 175 -1.66 -23.45 -13.41
C LEU A 175 -0.67 -24.32 -14.18
N TYR A 176 -1.11 -25.50 -14.61
CA TYR A 176 -0.35 -26.42 -15.45
C TYR A 176 -0.93 -26.44 -16.86
N PRO A 177 -0.24 -25.86 -17.86
CA PRO A 177 -0.53 -26.12 -19.26
C PRO A 177 -0.11 -27.55 -19.62
N SER A 178 -0.79 -28.17 -20.58
CA SER A 178 -0.52 -29.55 -21.00
C SER A 178 0.95 -29.75 -21.35
N ARG A 179 1.61 -30.69 -20.66
CA ARG A 179 3.02 -31.09 -20.88
C ARG A 179 4.07 -30.00 -20.67
N ASP A 180 3.73 -28.90 -20.01
CA ASP A 180 4.67 -27.82 -19.66
C ASP A 180 4.79 -27.62 -18.14
N SER A 181 5.82 -26.87 -17.73
CA SER A 181 6.02 -26.53 -16.32
C SER A 181 4.89 -25.63 -15.80
N GLY A 182 4.41 -25.90 -14.58
CA GLY A 182 3.39 -25.08 -13.94
C GLY A 182 3.83 -23.64 -13.69
N ILE A 183 2.86 -22.73 -13.73
CA ILE A 183 3.01 -21.27 -13.60
C ILE A 183 2.36 -20.83 -12.30
N ASN A 184 3.11 -20.10 -11.49
CA ASN A 184 2.61 -19.65 -10.19
C ASN A 184 1.79 -18.36 -10.33
N TYR A 185 0.54 -18.39 -9.87
CA TYR A 185 -0.30 -17.21 -9.80
C TYR A 185 0.00 -16.39 -8.54
N ARG A 186 0.61 -15.21 -8.73
CA ARG A 186 0.98 -14.28 -7.65
C ARG A 186 0.06 -13.05 -7.54
N GLY A 187 -1.05 -13.06 -8.27
CA GLY A 187 -2.00 -11.95 -8.30
C GLY A 187 -3.00 -11.94 -7.13
N ILE A 188 -3.96 -11.03 -7.22
CA ILE A 188 -5.03 -10.87 -6.23
C ILE A 188 -5.98 -12.07 -6.29
N ARG A 189 -6.21 -12.72 -5.14
CA ARG A 189 -6.93 -14.00 -5.04
C ARG A 189 -8.46 -13.91 -5.10
N THR A 190 -9.00 -13.04 -5.94
CA THR A 190 -10.46 -12.95 -6.19
C THR A 190 -10.81 -13.50 -7.57
N ALA A 191 -12.06 -13.96 -7.73
CA ALA A 191 -12.53 -14.61 -8.94
C ALA A 191 -12.30 -13.77 -10.21
N PRO A 192 -12.61 -12.45 -10.26
CA PRO A 192 -12.38 -11.65 -11.47
C PRO A 192 -10.90 -11.58 -11.89
N TYR A 193 -9.99 -11.50 -10.93
CA TYR A 193 -8.55 -11.43 -11.19
C TYR A 193 -7.98 -12.78 -11.63
N MET A 194 -8.44 -13.88 -11.01
CA MET A 194 -8.13 -15.23 -11.47
C MET A 194 -8.69 -15.49 -12.88
N ILE A 195 -9.92 -15.03 -13.16
CA ILE A 195 -10.53 -15.15 -14.50
C ILE A 195 -9.70 -14.39 -15.53
N ARG A 196 -9.28 -13.16 -15.24
CA ARG A 196 -8.40 -12.39 -16.13
C ARG A 196 -7.08 -13.13 -16.41
N PHE A 197 -6.46 -13.71 -15.38
CA PHE A 197 -5.23 -14.48 -15.53
C PHE A 197 -5.42 -15.73 -16.40
N LEU A 198 -6.46 -16.53 -16.14
CA LEU A 198 -6.78 -17.72 -16.93
C LEU A 198 -7.08 -17.37 -18.39
N ASP A 199 -7.82 -16.29 -18.64
CA ASP A 199 -8.09 -15.78 -19.99
C ASP A 199 -6.82 -15.33 -20.72
N ALA A 200 -5.92 -14.65 -20.02
CA ALA A 200 -4.63 -14.21 -20.55
C ALA A 200 -3.74 -15.39 -20.89
N LEU A 201 -3.77 -16.45 -20.09
CA LEU A 201 -2.94 -17.64 -20.29
C LEU A 201 -3.46 -18.53 -21.43
N MET A 202 -4.78 -18.69 -21.56
CA MET A 202 -5.37 -19.38 -22.72
C MET A 202 -5.11 -18.63 -24.03
N ASN A 203 -4.95 -17.30 -23.97
CA ASN A 203 -4.73 -16.44 -25.13
C ASN A 203 -3.49 -15.51 -24.96
N PRO A 204 -2.26 -16.07 -24.84
CA PRO A 204 -1.09 -15.31 -24.39
C PRO A 204 -0.52 -14.40 -25.48
N ILE A 205 -0.70 -14.75 -26.75
CA ILE A 205 -0.18 -14.00 -27.91
C ILE A 205 -1.33 -13.43 -28.74
N ILE A 206 -1.20 -12.16 -29.14
CA ILE A 206 -2.09 -11.50 -30.09
C ILE A 206 -1.46 -11.51 -31.48
N ARG A 207 -2.22 -11.92 -32.49
CA ARG A 207 -1.75 -11.90 -33.88
C ARG A 207 -2.02 -10.55 -34.53
N ILE A 208 -1.01 -9.94 -35.13
CA ILE A 208 -1.13 -8.67 -35.86
C ILE A 208 -1.18 -8.95 -37.35
N THR A 209 -2.23 -8.49 -38.02
CA THR A 209 -2.38 -8.56 -39.49
C THR A 209 -2.11 -7.22 -40.16
N HIS A 210 -2.41 -6.11 -39.49
CA HIS A 210 -2.27 -4.75 -40.03
C HIS A 210 -1.55 -3.84 -39.04
N LYS A 211 -0.86 -2.81 -39.57
CA LYS A 211 -0.13 -1.82 -38.76
C LYS A 211 -1.04 -1.07 -37.78
N GLU A 212 -2.31 -0.82 -38.14
CA GLU A 212 -3.27 -0.12 -37.28
C GLU A 212 -3.54 -0.89 -35.96
N GLN A 213 -3.58 -2.23 -36.02
CA GLN A 213 -3.76 -3.06 -34.83
C GLN A 213 -2.59 -2.92 -33.86
N LEU A 214 -1.37 -2.71 -34.37
CA LEU A 214 -0.23 -2.45 -33.50
C LEU A 214 -0.39 -1.14 -32.73
N MET A 215 -0.89 -0.09 -33.37
CA MET A 215 -1.18 1.18 -32.71
C MET A 215 -2.29 1.04 -31.66
N GLU A 216 -3.31 0.24 -31.93
CA GLU A 216 -4.36 -0.07 -30.94
C GLU A 216 -3.81 -0.81 -29.72
N LEU A 217 -2.88 -1.75 -29.92
CA LEU A 217 -2.19 -2.44 -28.83
C LEU A 217 -1.33 -1.48 -28.01
N LEU A 218 -0.58 -0.58 -28.67
CA LEU A 218 0.20 0.44 -27.98
C LEU A 218 -0.66 1.42 -27.19
N VAL A 219 -1.91 1.67 -27.60
CA VAL A 219 -2.86 2.50 -26.85
C VAL A 219 -3.51 1.73 -25.70
N ALA A 220 -3.71 0.41 -25.83
CA ALA A 220 -4.41 -0.40 -24.85
C ALA A 220 -3.51 -0.95 -23.72
N TYR A 221 -2.23 -1.19 -24.02
CA TYR A 221 -1.25 -1.81 -23.12
C TYR A 221 -0.08 -0.86 -22.87
N ASP A 222 0.66 -1.06 -21.79
CA ASP A 222 1.73 -0.13 -21.40
C ASP A 222 3.03 -0.40 -22.16
N ALA A 223 3.29 -1.67 -22.50
CA ALA A 223 4.34 -2.09 -23.41
C ALA A 223 3.88 -3.25 -24.31
N VAL A 224 4.38 -3.28 -25.54
CA VAL A 224 4.04 -4.30 -26.54
C VAL A 224 5.32 -4.99 -27.02
N VAL A 225 5.41 -6.31 -26.85
CA VAL A 225 6.50 -7.12 -27.38
C VAL A 225 6.04 -7.79 -28.66
N VAL A 226 6.63 -7.40 -29.80
CA VAL A 226 6.29 -7.93 -31.12
C VAL A 226 7.35 -8.93 -31.55
N GLY A 227 6.95 -10.18 -31.73
CA GLY A 227 7.79 -11.23 -32.33
C GLY A 227 7.56 -11.34 -33.83
N TYR A 228 8.65 -11.34 -34.59
CA TYR A 228 8.66 -11.51 -36.04
C TYR A 228 9.15 -12.93 -36.35
N PHE A 229 8.27 -13.73 -36.95
CA PHE A 229 8.56 -15.11 -37.29
C PHE A 229 8.14 -15.40 -38.73
N ASN A 230 8.92 -16.25 -39.38
CA ASN A 230 8.56 -16.79 -40.69
C ASN A 230 7.93 -18.18 -40.51
N PHE A 231 6.59 -18.23 -40.49
CA PHE A 231 5.87 -19.49 -40.31
C PHE A 231 5.83 -20.30 -41.59
N THR A 232 6.71 -21.31 -41.67
CA THR A 232 6.63 -22.38 -42.68
C THR A 232 5.86 -23.59 -42.13
N ARG A 233 6.12 -23.96 -40.86
CA ARG A 233 5.36 -24.94 -40.06
C ARG A 233 5.39 -24.58 -38.56
N LEU A 234 4.32 -24.86 -37.81
CA LEU A 234 4.19 -24.57 -36.38
C LEU A 234 5.16 -25.37 -35.49
N ASP A 235 5.48 -26.61 -35.88
CA ASP A 235 6.35 -27.53 -35.14
C ASP A 235 7.85 -27.25 -35.33
N ARG A 236 8.22 -26.50 -36.38
CA ARG A 236 9.62 -26.29 -36.79
C ARG A 236 10.04 -24.82 -36.87
N THR A 237 9.21 -23.90 -36.42
CA THR A 237 9.54 -22.46 -36.47
C THR A 237 10.59 -22.14 -35.40
N PRO A 238 11.81 -21.71 -35.77
CA PRO A 238 12.86 -21.44 -34.80
C PRO A 238 12.46 -20.29 -33.88
N GLY A 239 12.64 -20.48 -32.57
CA GLY A 239 12.40 -19.47 -31.54
C GLY A 239 10.95 -19.20 -31.14
N TYR A 240 9.95 -19.62 -31.93
CA TYR A 240 8.53 -19.37 -31.60
C TYR A 240 8.10 -20.06 -30.30
N LYS A 241 8.51 -21.31 -30.07
CA LYS A 241 8.20 -22.06 -28.84
C LYS A 241 8.71 -21.33 -27.58
N GLU A 242 9.94 -20.84 -27.60
CA GLU A 242 10.52 -20.09 -26.47
C GLU A 242 9.86 -18.72 -26.29
N PHE A 243 9.45 -18.06 -27.39
CA PHE A 243 8.70 -16.81 -27.31
C PHE A 243 7.29 -17.01 -26.72
N TYR A 244 6.60 -18.09 -27.10
CA TYR A 244 5.32 -18.49 -26.51
C TYR A 244 5.45 -18.83 -25.03
N LYS A 245 6.50 -19.59 -24.67
CA LYS A 245 6.83 -19.88 -23.27
C LYS A 245 7.15 -18.60 -22.48
N ALA A 246 7.83 -17.63 -23.08
CA ALA A 246 8.07 -16.31 -22.47
C ALA A 246 6.75 -15.55 -22.23
N ALA A 247 5.84 -15.55 -23.21
CA ALA A 247 4.53 -14.89 -23.10
C ALA A 247 3.64 -15.49 -21.99
N ILE A 248 3.77 -16.78 -21.74
CA ILE A 248 3.07 -17.45 -20.64
C ILE A 248 3.76 -17.15 -19.30
N ARG A 249 5.09 -17.34 -19.22
CA ARG A 249 5.87 -17.11 -17.99
C ARG A 249 5.86 -15.64 -17.55
N SER A 250 5.64 -14.68 -18.44
CA SER A 250 5.49 -13.27 -18.06
C SER A 250 4.31 -13.04 -17.12
N LEU A 251 3.27 -13.88 -17.19
CA LEU A 251 2.09 -13.78 -16.34
C LEU A 251 2.36 -14.13 -14.87
N GLU A 252 3.51 -14.74 -14.54
CA GLU A 252 3.92 -14.91 -13.13
C GLU A 252 4.29 -13.59 -12.47
N ARG A 253 4.86 -12.66 -13.25
CA ARG A 253 5.25 -11.32 -12.78
C ARG A 253 4.14 -10.30 -13.01
N ASP A 254 3.43 -10.41 -14.14
CA ASP A 254 2.32 -9.52 -14.52
C ASP A 254 1.03 -10.33 -14.76
N PRO A 255 0.28 -10.67 -13.70
CA PRO A 255 -0.93 -11.47 -13.82
C PRO A 255 -2.11 -10.75 -14.51
N ASN A 256 -2.07 -9.41 -14.62
CA ASN A 256 -3.14 -8.63 -15.23
C ASN A 256 -2.92 -8.35 -16.72
N ARG A 257 -1.72 -8.65 -17.23
CA ARG A 257 -1.32 -8.45 -18.63
C ARG A 257 -1.35 -6.97 -19.02
N GLU A 258 -0.51 -6.18 -18.37
CA GLU A 258 -0.15 -4.80 -18.74
C GLU A 258 0.87 -4.78 -19.88
N LEU A 259 1.75 -5.78 -19.92
CA LEU A 259 2.60 -6.07 -21.06
C LEU A 259 1.97 -7.15 -21.95
N VAL A 260 1.95 -6.91 -23.27
CA VAL A 260 1.33 -7.84 -24.22
C VAL A 260 2.34 -8.38 -25.23
N PHE A 261 2.27 -9.69 -25.47
CA PHE A 261 3.01 -10.34 -26.54
C PHE A 261 2.15 -10.39 -27.79
N ALA A 262 2.75 -9.98 -28.91
CA ALA A 262 2.12 -10.02 -30.21
C ALA A 262 3.05 -10.64 -31.25
N ILE A 263 2.49 -11.20 -32.31
CA ILE A 263 3.28 -11.79 -33.40
C ILE A 263 2.86 -11.24 -34.76
N VAL A 264 3.87 -11.08 -35.61
CA VAL A 264 3.70 -10.91 -37.05
C VAL A 264 4.11 -12.21 -37.72
N THR A 265 3.17 -12.79 -38.44
CA THR A 265 3.24 -14.14 -39.00
C THR A 265 3.79 -14.19 -40.42
N SER A 266 3.60 -13.12 -41.19
CA SER A 266 4.06 -13.02 -42.57
C SER A 266 5.45 -12.37 -42.64
N ALA A 267 6.38 -13.06 -43.30
CA ALA A 267 7.71 -12.53 -43.58
C ALA A 267 7.67 -11.31 -44.52
N SER A 268 6.75 -11.29 -45.50
CA SER A 268 6.54 -10.15 -46.40
C SER A 268 6.03 -8.92 -45.63
N SER A 269 5.05 -9.11 -44.75
CA SER A 269 4.52 -8.05 -43.88
C SER A 269 5.58 -7.50 -42.92
N SER A 270 6.41 -8.38 -42.35
CA SER A 270 7.54 -8.01 -41.48
C SER A 270 8.56 -7.10 -42.19
N LYS A 271 8.90 -7.42 -43.44
CA LYS A 271 9.83 -6.62 -44.25
C LYS A 271 9.22 -5.28 -44.67
N LEU A 272 7.99 -5.31 -45.20
CA LEU A 272 7.35 -4.13 -45.80
C LEU A 272 6.90 -3.10 -44.77
N HIS A 273 6.26 -3.55 -43.68
CA HIS A 273 5.62 -2.64 -42.73
C HIS A 273 6.45 -2.34 -41.49
N TYR A 274 7.42 -3.21 -41.16
CA TYR A 274 8.21 -3.12 -39.93
C TYR A 274 9.73 -3.09 -40.16
N GLY A 275 10.20 -3.24 -41.40
CA GLY A 275 11.63 -3.19 -41.74
C GLY A 275 12.46 -4.34 -41.15
N VAL A 276 11.83 -5.48 -40.83
CA VAL A 276 12.51 -6.63 -40.21
C VAL A 276 12.85 -7.67 -41.28
N TYR A 277 14.15 -7.89 -41.48
CA TYR A 277 14.67 -8.80 -42.50
C TYR A 277 15.24 -10.12 -41.94
N LYS A 278 15.57 -10.18 -40.64
CA LYS A 278 16.11 -11.35 -39.95
C LYS A 278 15.04 -12.01 -39.08
N PHE A 279 15.04 -13.35 -39.05
CA PHE A 279 14.09 -14.16 -38.27
C PHE A 279 14.85 -15.28 -37.53
N PRO A 280 14.53 -15.61 -36.27
CA PRO A 280 13.57 -14.94 -35.40
C PRO A 280 14.08 -13.56 -34.95
N SER A 281 13.16 -12.62 -34.76
CA SER A 281 13.46 -11.29 -34.20
C SER A 281 12.33 -10.83 -33.29
N ALA A 282 12.62 -10.00 -32.30
CA ALA A 282 11.62 -9.42 -31.41
C ALA A 282 11.92 -7.94 -31.17
N SER A 283 10.87 -7.14 -31.05
CA SER A 283 10.95 -5.72 -30.73
C SER A 283 10.06 -5.41 -29.53
N LEU A 284 10.64 -4.75 -28.53
CA LEU A 284 9.93 -4.17 -27.39
C LEU A 284 9.57 -2.73 -27.76
N LEU A 285 8.28 -2.46 -27.86
CA LEU A 285 7.74 -1.16 -28.19
C LEU A 285 7.19 -0.51 -26.92
N MET A 286 7.77 0.63 -26.58
CA MET A 286 7.36 1.48 -25.46
C MET A 286 6.81 2.79 -26.01
N TRP A 287 6.48 3.72 -25.12
CA TRP A 287 5.86 4.99 -25.47
C TRP A 287 6.82 5.96 -26.20
N ASN A 288 8.11 5.92 -25.88
CA ASN A 288 9.16 6.78 -26.45
C ASN A 288 10.14 6.05 -27.38
N GLU A 289 10.40 4.76 -27.13
CA GLU A 289 11.46 3.99 -27.78
C GLU A 289 10.97 2.63 -28.30
N SER A 290 11.65 2.15 -29.35
CA SER A 290 11.49 0.81 -29.89
C SER A 290 12.84 0.09 -29.83
N LEU A 291 12.95 -0.92 -28.99
CA LEU A 291 14.18 -1.68 -28.77
C LEU A 291 14.07 -3.05 -29.46
N SER A 292 15.03 -3.39 -30.31
CA SER A 292 15.16 -4.73 -30.87
C SER A 292 15.91 -5.65 -29.90
N TYR A 293 15.53 -6.93 -29.87
CA TYR A 293 16.27 -7.94 -29.11
C TYR A 293 17.73 -8.03 -29.63
N PRO A 294 18.74 -8.05 -28.74
CA PRO A 294 20.15 -8.00 -29.12
C PRO A 294 20.59 -9.23 -29.94
N GLU A 295 21.25 -8.98 -31.08
CA GLU A 295 21.60 -10.00 -32.10
C GLU A 295 22.66 -11.05 -31.68
N GLY A 296 23.16 -11.01 -30.45
CA GLY A 296 24.16 -11.95 -29.91
C GLY A 296 23.70 -12.82 -28.74
N ASN A 297 22.49 -12.60 -28.22
CA ASN A 297 21.98 -13.33 -27.07
C ASN A 297 21.22 -14.60 -27.47
N GLU A 298 21.30 -15.63 -26.64
CA GLU A 298 20.55 -16.87 -26.84
C GLU A 298 19.05 -16.65 -26.71
N TRP A 299 18.30 -17.21 -27.67
CA TRP A 299 16.84 -17.10 -27.75
C TRP A 299 16.14 -18.06 -26.78
N THR A 300 16.18 -17.73 -25.48
CA THR A 300 15.50 -18.48 -24.42
C THR A 300 14.40 -17.64 -23.77
N SER A 301 13.37 -18.31 -23.25
CA SER A 301 12.27 -17.63 -22.53
C SER A 301 12.76 -16.76 -21.36
N GLU A 302 13.79 -17.20 -20.64
CA GLU A 302 14.35 -16.46 -19.50
C GLU A 302 15.14 -15.21 -19.93
N ASN A 303 15.94 -15.31 -21.00
CA ASN A 303 16.68 -14.16 -21.54
C ASN A 303 15.74 -13.10 -22.10
N ILE A 304 14.66 -13.51 -22.79
CA ILE A 304 13.63 -12.59 -23.29
C ILE A 304 12.97 -11.85 -22.11
N LEU A 305 12.59 -12.56 -21.05
CA LEU A 305 11.96 -11.95 -19.86
C LEU A 305 12.91 -11.02 -19.11
N ASN A 306 14.20 -11.38 -19.00
CA ASN A 306 15.21 -10.54 -18.34
C ASN A 306 15.50 -9.27 -19.17
N TRP A 307 15.56 -9.39 -20.49
CA TRP A 307 15.68 -8.23 -21.38
C TRP A 307 14.49 -7.28 -21.20
N ILE A 308 13.26 -7.80 -21.22
CA ILE A 308 12.05 -7.00 -20.98
C ILE A 308 12.12 -6.30 -19.62
N SER A 309 12.42 -7.03 -18.53
CA SER A 309 12.44 -6.43 -17.19
C SER A 309 13.50 -5.35 -17.01
N ASN A 310 14.62 -5.43 -17.72
CA ASN A 310 15.71 -4.46 -17.60
C ASN A 310 15.49 -3.23 -18.49
N SER A 311 14.69 -3.34 -19.55
CA SER A 311 14.48 -2.27 -20.54
C SER A 311 13.17 -1.50 -20.37
N VAL A 312 12.16 -2.08 -19.70
CA VAL A 312 10.85 -1.44 -19.54
C VAL A 312 10.92 -0.25 -18.58
N HIS A 313 10.60 0.92 -19.10
CA HIS A 313 10.37 2.14 -18.33
C HIS A 313 9.08 2.80 -18.83
N GLN A 314 8.21 3.20 -17.91
CA GLN A 314 6.88 3.71 -18.24
C GLN A 314 6.51 4.95 -17.43
N PRO A 315 5.77 5.91 -18.03
CA PRO A 315 5.43 7.17 -17.37
C PRO A 315 4.37 7.00 -16.29
N SER A 316 3.55 5.94 -16.39
CA SER A 316 2.54 5.54 -15.42
C SER A 316 2.55 4.03 -15.26
N LEU A 317 2.45 3.52 -14.03
CA LEU A 317 2.43 2.09 -13.71
C LEU A 317 1.24 1.75 -12.81
N TRP A 318 0.66 0.57 -13.00
CA TRP A 318 -0.22 -0.02 -12.00
C TRP A 318 0.56 -0.92 -11.03
N LEU A 319 0.65 -0.53 -9.77
CA LEU A 319 1.41 -1.29 -8.78
C LEU A 319 0.47 -2.20 -7.96
N GLN A 320 0.88 -3.46 -7.82
CA GLN A 320 0.22 -4.43 -6.94
C GLN A 320 1.19 -4.83 -5.82
N PRO A 321 1.06 -4.24 -4.62
CA PRO A 321 1.82 -4.68 -3.45
C PRO A 321 1.52 -6.16 -3.14
N PRO A 322 2.52 -7.00 -2.84
CA PRO A 322 2.34 -8.45 -2.72
C PRO A 322 1.59 -8.88 -1.44
N GLY A 323 1.05 -7.95 -0.65
CA GLY A 323 0.36 -8.22 0.63
C GLY A 323 1.26 -8.66 1.78
N ILE A 324 2.55 -8.90 1.51
CA ILE A 324 3.60 -9.20 2.49
C ILE A 324 4.59 -8.04 2.60
N LYS A 325 5.39 -8.02 3.67
CA LYS A 325 6.46 -7.02 3.84
C LYS A 325 7.44 -7.13 2.67
N ALA A 326 7.45 -6.10 1.82
CA ALA A 326 8.26 -6.07 0.60
C ALA A 326 8.77 -4.66 0.32
N LEU A 327 9.87 -4.57 -0.42
CA LEU A 327 10.49 -3.31 -0.83
C LEU A 327 9.98 -2.82 -2.20
N THR A 328 8.77 -3.22 -2.61
CA THR A 328 8.23 -2.91 -3.95
C THR A 328 8.03 -1.41 -4.19
N LEU A 329 7.70 -0.65 -3.15
CA LEU A 329 7.53 0.81 -3.21
C LEU A 329 8.85 1.58 -3.05
N ALA A 330 9.86 0.96 -2.43
CA ALA A 330 11.12 1.60 -2.08
C ALA A 330 11.90 2.21 -3.27
N PRO A 331 12.02 1.58 -4.45
CA PRO A 331 12.76 2.19 -5.56
C PRO A 331 12.11 3.50 -6.01
N TYR A 332 10.79 3.52 -6.18
CA TYR A 332 10.06 4.71 -6.64
C TYR A 332 10.15 5.87 -5.63
N LEU A 333 10.07 5.57 -4.34
CA LEU A 333 10.19 6.59 -3.28
C LEU A 333 11.61 7.13 -3.11
N ARG A 334 12.64 6.39 -3.54
CA ARG A 334 14.04 6.84 -3.51
C ARG A 334 14.39 7.73 -4.69
N GLU A 335 13.78 7.49 -5.85
CA GLU A 335 14.02 8.26 -7.07
C GLU A 335 13.45 9.68 -6.99
N GLY A 336 12.32 9.87 -6.30
CA GLY A 336 11.72 11.18 -6.17
C GLY A 336 10.30 11.15 -5.60
N PRO A 337 9.55 12.27 -5.74
CA PRO A 337 8.17 12.31 -5.34
C PRO A 337 7.30 11.40 -6.20
N VAL A 338 6.31 10.77 -5.58
CA VAL A 338 5.41 9.81 -6.22
C VAL A 338 3.97 10.28 -6.06
N LEU A 339 3.24 10.33 -7.18
CA LEU A 339 1.80 10.53 -7.21
C LEU A 339 1.11 9.17 -7.19
N PHE A 340 0.42 8.88 -6.10
CA PHE A 340 -0.44 7.71 -5.94
C PHE A 340 -1.88 8.04 -6.35
N LEU A 341 -2.39 7.30 -7.31
CA LEU A 341 -3.80 7.25 -7.68
C LEU A 341 -4.42 5.98 -7.09
N PHE A 342 -5.18 6.13 -6.02
CA PHE A 342 -6.02 5.05 -5.51
C PHE A 342 -7.33 5.06 -6.28
N THR A 343 -7.65 3.99 -7.01
CA THR A 343 -8.93 3.87 -7.72
C THR A 343 -9.31 2.40 -7.90
N PRO A 344 -10.61 2.04 -7.92
CA PRO A 344 -11.02 0.67 -8.18
C PRO A 344 -10.55 0.17 -9.55
N ARG A 345 -10.01 -1.04 -9.61
CA ARG A 345 -9.68 -1.72 -10.88
C ARG A 345 -10.68 -2.83 -11.15
N ASN A 346 -11.24 -2.83 -12.35
CA ASN A 346 -12.00 -3.96 -12.88
C ASN A 346 -11.11 -4.72 -13.89
N PRO A 347 -10.60 -5.91 -13.54
CA PRO A 347 -9.67 -6.65 -14.40
C PRO A 347 -10.36 -7.29 -15.62
N LEU A 348 -11.69 -7.40 -15.63
CA LEU A 348 -12.45 -8.03 -16.71
C LEU A 348 -12.88 -7.03 -17.80
N HIS A 349 -12.86 -5.73 -17.50
CA HIS A 349 -13.13 -4.69 -18.48
C HIS A 349 -11.85 -4.31 -19.21
N THR A 350 -11.94 -4.18 -20.53
CA THR A 350 -10.81 -3.80 -21.40
C THR A 350 -10.41 -2.34 -21.27
N GLU A 351 -11.29 -1.49 -20.75
CA GLU A 351 -11.08 -0.05 -20.63
C GLU A 351 -11.16 0.38 -19.17
N ASN A 352 -10.07 0.95 -18.66
CA ASN A 352 -10.06 1.64 -17.37
C ASN A 352 -9.98 3.15 -17.64
N TYR A 353 -11.12 3.82 -17.58
CA TYR A 353 -11.23 5.24 -17.89
C TYR A 353 -10.31 6.11 -17.02
N VAL A 354 -10.30 5.87 -15.70
CA VAL A 354 -9.54 6.65 -14.72
C VAL A 354 -8.04 6.44 -14.92
N TYR A 355 -7.62 5.19 -15.19
CA TYR A 355 -6.21 4.91 -15.50
C TYR A 355 -5.77 5.53 -16.84
N ASN A 356 -6.63 5.48 -17.86
CA ASN A 356 -6.33 6.09 -19.15
C ASN A 356 -6.13 7.61 -19.05
N LEU A 357 -6.78 8.29 -18.08
CA LEU A 357 -6.53 9.70 -17.79
C LEU A 357 -5.13 9.92 -17.22
N ILE A 358 -4.71 9.16 -16.20
CA ILE A 358 -3.36 9.32 -15.63
C ILE A 358 -2.29 8.96 -16.64
N ARG A 359 -2.54 7.96 -17.49
CA ARG A 359 -1.63 7.58 -18.58
C ARG A 359 -1.52 8.68 -19.64
N LYS A 360 -2.63 9.32 -20.02
CA LYS A 360 -2.63 10.49 -20.90
C LYS A 360 -1.77 11.61 -20.32
N ILE A 361 -1.99 11.94 -19.06
CA ILE A 361 -1.25 12.99 -18.35
C ILE A 361 0.23 12.61 -18.24
N GLY A 362 0.56 11.36 -17.90
CA GLY A 362 1.95 10.88 -17.83
C GLY A 362 2.68 11.00 -19.15
N LEU A 363 2.05 10.58 -20.26
CA LEU A 363 2.63 10.77 -21.59
C LEU A 363 2.85 12.24 -21.93
N GLN A 364 1.93 13.13 -21.55
CA GLN A 364 2.11 14.58 -21.75
C GLN A 364 3.19 15.18 -20.84
N TYR A 365 3.29 14.70 -19.60
CA TYR A 365 4.23 15.14 -18.57
C TYR A 365 5.68 14.80 -18.95
N TYR A 366 5.91 13.59 -19.46
CA TYR A 366 7.25 13.11 -19.85
C TYR A 366 7.66 13.44 -21.30
N ASN A 367 6.76 13.95 -22.15
CA ASN A 367 7.07 14.26 -23.55
C ASN A 367 7.77 15.62 -23.73
N CYS A 368 8.99 15.76 -23.22
CA CYS A 368 9.80 16.98 -23.39
C CYS A 368 10.29 17.18 -24.84
N ALA A 369 10.49 16.10 -25.60
CA ALA A 369 10.96 16.14 -26.98
C ALA A 369 9.84 16.45 -28.01
N ASP A 370 8.61 16.67 -27.55
CA ASP A 370 7.43 16.98 -28.35
C ASP A 370 7.19 16.01 -29.53
N SER A 371 7.53 14.73 -29.31
CA SER A 371 7.50 13.66 -30.31
C SER A 371 6.10 13.43 -30.89
N MET A 372 6.03 13.20 -32.20
CA MET A 372 4.77 13.02 -32.93
C MET A 372 4.09 11.67 -32.60
N SER A 373 4.87 10.61 -32.35
CA SER A 373 4.36 9.29 -31.96
C SER A 373 3.59 9.35 -30.63
N VAL A 374 4.13 10.03 -29.62
CA VAL A 374 3.47 10.21 -28.32
C VAL A 374 2.20 11.04 -28.47
N LYS A 375 2.22 12.10 -29.28
CA LYS A 375 1.02 12.91 -29.58
C LYS A 375 -0.09 12.08 -30.23
N ASP A 376 0.24 11.18 -31.15
CA ASP A 376 -0.75 10.28 -31.77
C ASP A 376 -1.35 9.32 -30.73
N ILE A 377 -0.53 8.72 -29.87
CA ILE A 377 -1.01 7.86 -28.77
C ILE A 377 -1.93 8.64 -27.83
N VAL A 378 -1.54 9.86 -27.44
CA VAL A 378 -2.34 10.75 -26.58
C VAL A 378 -3.68 11.11 -27.23
N ALA A 379 -3.68 11.46 -28.52
CA ALA A 379 -4.91 11.77 -29.26
C ALA A 379 -5.85 10.55 -29.35
N ARG A 380 -5.30 9.36 -29.61
CA ARG A 380 -6.07 8.10 -29.64
C ARG A 380 -6.60 7.73 -28.25
N LEU A 381 -5.83 7.91 -27.18
CA LEU A 381 -6.29 7.71 -25.80
C LEU A 381 -7.44 8.66 -25.44
N GLU A 382 -7.35 9.92 -25.86
CA GLU A 382 -8.41 10.90 -25.64
C GLU A 382 -9.69 10.55 -26.41
N ALA A 383 -9.57 10.19 -27.69
CA ALA A 383 -10.69 9.70 -28.48
C ALA A 383 -11.33 8.45 -27.86
N LYS A 384 -10.50 7.52 -27.35
CA LYS A 384 -10.95 6.31 -26.66
C LYS A 384 -11.74 6.65 -25.39
N ARG A 385 -11.27 7.60 -24.59
CA ARG A 385 -11.97 8.08 -23.38
C ARG A 385 -13.31 8.73 -23.67
N ARG A 386 -13.38 9.63 -24.66
CA ARG A 386 -14.63 10.32 -25.03
C ARG A 386 -15.74 9.35 -25.47
N THR A 387 -15.34 8.23 -26.08
CA THR A 387 -16.26 7.20 -26.59
C THR A 387 -16.51 6.06 -25.60
N ALA A 388 -15.79 6.00 -24.46
CA ALA A 388 -15.83 4.89 -23.52
C ALA A 388 -17.24 4.63 -22.94
N VAL A 389 -17.97 5.69 -22.60
CA VAL A 389 -19.35 5.60 -22.08
C VAL A 389 -20.28 4.95 -23.11
N ILE A 390 -20.21 5.41 -24.37
CA ILE A 390 -21.04 4.91 -25.48
C ILE A 390 -20.69 3.45 -25.78
N ARG A 391 -19.39 3.12 -25.83
CA ARG A 391 -18.94 1.74 -26.04
C ARG A 391 -19.39 0.81 -24.93
N HIS A 392 -19.27 1.23 -23.67
CA HIS A 392 -19.72 0.45 -22.53
C HIS A 392 -21.23 0.18 -22.59
N PHE A 393 -22.03 1.19 -22.89
CA PHE A 393 -23.48 1.03 -23.06
C PHE A 393 -23.83 0.11 -24.25
N SER A 394 -23.20 0.33 -25.41
CA SER A 394 -23.39 -0.50 -26.61
C SER A 394 -23.05 -1.97 -26.34
N ARG A 395 -21.95 -2.24 -25.63
CA ARG A 395 -21.53 -3.59 -25.27
C ARG A 395 -22.51 -4.25 -24.29
N ASN A 396 -23.03 -3.51 -23.32
CA ASN A 396 -24.06 -4.01 -22.41
C ASN A 396 -25.34 -4.39 -23.18
N GLN A 397 -25.74 -3.59 -24.16
CA GLN A 397 -26.89 -3.88 -25.01
C GLN A 397 -26.66 -5.12 -25.88
N GLU A 398 -25.51 -5.22 -26.56
CA GLU A 398 -25.12 -6.39 -27.36
C GLU A 398 -25.17 -7.69 -26.53
N CYS A 399 -24.62 -7.65 -25.32
CA CYS A 399 -24.63 -8.80 -24.42
C CYS A 399 -26.03 -9.13 -23.87
N ALA A 400 -26.89 -8.13 -23.68
CA ALA A 400 -28.28 -8.36 -23.29
C ALA A 400 -29.08 -9.05 -24.41
N ASP A 401 -28.87 -8.64 -25.66
CA ASP A 401 -29.56 -9.22 -26.83
C ASP A 401 -29.12 -10.68 -27.07
N LEU A 402 -27.83 -10.98 -26.91
CA LEU A 402 -27.31 -12.35 -26.96
C LEU A 402 -27.86 -13.25 -25.86
N LYS A 403 -28.23 -12.70 -24.69
CA LYS A 403 -28.83 -13.46 -23.58
C LYS A 403 -30.30 -13.79 -23.81
N LYS A 404 -31.05 -12.92 -24.52
CA LYS A 404 -32.48 -13.11 -24.85
C LYS A 404 -32.70 -14.23 -25.87
N ASN A 405 -31.75 -14.46 -26.79
CA ASN A 405 -31.80 -15.56 -27.77
C ASN A 405 -31.59 -16.97 -27.17
N LYS A 406 -31.76 -17.15 -25.85
CA LYS A 406 -31.64 -18.44 -25.12
C LYS A 406 -32.89 -19.33 -25.17
N THR A 407 -34.02 -18.90 -25.75
CA THR A 407 -35.28 -19.67 -25.70
C THR A 407 -35.49 -20.70 -26.83
N PHE A 408 -34.54 -20.89 -27.75
CA PHE A 408 -34.57 -22.01 -28.70
C PHE A 408 -33.30 -22.84 -28.63
N THR A 409 -33.25 -23.75 -27.66
CA THR A 409 -32.40 -24.96 -27.73
C THR A 409 -32.94 -25.96 -26.71
N LYS A 410 -33.93 -26.75 -27.11
CA LYS A 410 -34.29 -27.99 -26.40
C LYS A 410 -33.07 -28.90 -26.40
N GLN A 411 -32.83 -29.51 -25.24
CA GLN A 411 -31.90 -30.60 -24.93
C GLN A 411 -31.30 -31.31 -26.15
N ILE A 412 -30.01 -31.08 -26.39
CA ILE A 412 -29.19 -32.01 -27.18
C ILE A 412 -28.41 -32.82 -26.15
N LYS A 413 -28.79 -34.11 -26.01
CA LYS A 413 -27.99 -35.10 -25.29
C LYS A 413 -26.65 -35.23 -26.01
N GLU A 414 -25.56 -35.16 -25.24
CA GLU A 414 -24.21 -35.47 -25.71
C GLU A 414 -24.20 -36.85 -26.36
N SER A 415 -23.85 -36.90 -27.65
CA SER A 415 -23.37 -38.12 -28.28
C SER A 415 -21.90 -37.88 -28.61
N VAL A 416 -21.05 -38.57 -27.85
CA VAL A 416 -19.62 -38.67 -28.14
C VAL A 416 -19.50 -39.41 -29.46
N THR A 417 -19.15 -38.70 -30.53
CA THR A 417 -18.65 -39.30 -31.76
C THR A 417 -17.15 -39.09 -31.80
N SER A 418 -16.42 -40.16 -31.52
CA SER A 418 -14.99 -40.25 -31.83
C SER A 418 -14.83 -40.18 -33.34
N ILE A 419 -14.27 -39.09 -33.84
CA ILE A 419 -13.87 -38.99 -35.25
C ILE A 419 -12.35 -39.05 -35.28
N SER A 420 -11.84 -40.12 -35.90
CA SER A 420 -10.45 -40.33 -36.23
C SER A 420 -9.89 -39.10 -36.95
N ILE A 421 -8.71 -38.65 -36.53
CA ILE A 421 -7.88 -37.69 -37.25
C ILE A 421 -7.69 -38.24 -38.67
N GLN A 422 -8.40 -37.67 -39.65
CA GLN A 422 -8.15 -38.02 -41.05
C GLN A 422 -6.74 -37.53 -41.40
N GLN A 423 -5.90 -38.47 -41.82
CA GLN A 423 -4.62 -38.18 -42.47
C GLN A 423 -4.85 -37.14 -43.58
N TRP A 424 -4.02 -36.10 -43.57
CA TRP A 424 -3.94 -35.11 -44.62
C TRP A 424 -3.68 -35.82 -45.94
N ILE A 425 -4.62 -35.72 -46.89
CA ILE A 425 -4.46 -36.28 -48.23
C ILE A 425 -3.41 -35.44 -48.96
N ASN A 426 -2.31 -36.09 -49.35
CA ASN A 426 -1.07 -35.49 -49.84
C ASN A 426 -1.13 -34.94 -51.29
N ASN A 427 -2.31 -34.82 -51.90
CA ASN A 427 -2.47 -34.50 -53.32
C ASN A 427 -3.21 -33.16 -53.54
N SER A 428 -2.65 -32.06 -53.03
CA SER A 428 -3.01 -30.71 -53.50
C SER A 428 -1.73 -29.94 -53.83
N CYS A 429 -1.76 -29.07 -54.84
CA CYS A 429 -0.65 -28.15 -55.16
C CYS A 429 -0.21 -27.25 -53.99
N CYS A 430 -0.95 -27.28 -52.87
CA CYS A 430 -0.67 -26.61 -51.61
C CYS A 430 0.05 -27.53 -50.56
N ALA A 431 0.62 -28.69 -50.93
CA ALA A 431 1.13 -29.70 -49.98
C ALA A 431 2.22 -29.20 -48.99
N ASN A 432 2.93 -28.12 -49.30
CA ASN A 432 3.98 -27.54 -48.44
C ASN A 432 3.57 -26.21 -47.75
N VAL A 433 2.32 -25.78 -47.89
CA VAL A 433 1.80 -24.56 -47.26
C VAL A 433 0.67 -24.97 -46.33
N ALA A 434 0.81 -24.73 -45.03
CA ALA A 434 -0.33 -24.86 -44.12
C ALA A 434 -1.40 -23.87 -44.59
N MET A 435 -2.54 -24.33 -45.08
CA MET A 435 -3.69 -23.49 -45.41
C MET A 435 -4.96 -24.18 -44.94
N ASN A 436 -5.90 -23.42 -44.39
CA ASN A 436 -7.27 -23.88 -44.23
C ASN A 436 -7.96 -23.84 -45.62
N LYS A 437 -7.97 -24.98 -46.32
CA LYS A 437 -8.58 -25.23 -47.66
C LYS A 437 -8.04 -24.39 -48.83
N CYS A 438 -7.29 -25.04 -49.70
CA CYS A 438 -6.92 -24.58 -51.05
C CYS A 438 -8.24 -24.53 -51.90
N LEU A 439 -8.84 -23.35 -52.09
CA LEU A 439 -10.20 -23.23 -52.67
C LEU A 439 -10.27 -23.37 -54.21
N LEU A 440 -9.17 -23.67 -54.89
CA LEU A 440 -9.09 -23.64 -56.36
C LEU A 440 -8.22 -24.77 -56.92
N CYS A 441 -8.72 -26.00 -56.87
CA CYS A 441 -8.28 -27.07 -57.77
C CYS A 441 -9.53 -27.73 -58.36
N LYS A 442 -9.87 -27.39 -59.61
CA LYS A 442 -10.86 -28.16 -60.39
C LYS A 442 -10.12 -29.30 -61.08
N THR A 443 -10.25 -30.52 -60.57
CA THR A 443 -9.93 -31.74 -61.33
C THR A 443 -11.10 -32.02 -62.28
N LYS A 444 -10.91 -31.88 -63.59
CA LYS A 444 -11.82 -32.49 -64.57
C LYS A 444 -11.34 -33.93 -64.80
N VAL A 445 -12.19 -34.90 -64.48
CA VAL A 445 -11.96 -36.30 -64.81
C VAL A 445 -12.16 -36.49 -66.32
N MET A 446 -11.10 -36.81 -67.04
CA MET A 446 -11.17 -37.40 -68.38
C MET A 446 -10.25 -38.63 -68.40
N ASN A 447 -10.86 -39.80 -68.56
CA ASN A 447 -10.33 -41.14 -68.89
C ASN A 447 -9.04 -41.69 -68.23
N PRO A 448 -8.94 -43.03 -68.02
CA PRO A 448 -7.99 -43.61 -67.07
C PRO A 448 -6.55 -43.80 -67.57
N LEU A 449 -6.13 -43.20 -68.68
CA LEU A 449 -4.84 -43.55 -69.31
C LEU A 449 -3.89 -42.40 -69.66
N GLU A 450 -4.16 -41.15 -69.27
CA GLU A 450 -3.21 -40.06 -69.46
C GLU A 450 -2.90 -39.34 -68.13
N LYS A 451 -1.60 -39.15 -67.88
CA LYS A 451 -1.05 -38.49 -66.67
C LYS A 451 -1.72 -37.13 -66.44
N GLU A 452 -2.12 -36.88 -65.19
CA GLU A 452 -2.62 -35.59 -64.72
C GLU A 452 -1.60 -34.48 -64.97
N ILE A 453 -1.88 -33.62 -65.96
CA ILE A 453 -1.16 -32.36 -66.18
C ILE A 453 -2.11 -31.23 -65.79
N CYS A 454 -1.76 -30.50 -64.72
CA CYS A 454 -2.41 -29.23 -64.40
C CYS A 454 -2.07 -28.21 -65.50
N THR A 455 -3.04 -27.90 -66.37
CA THR A 455 -2.87 -26.84 -67.37
C THR A 455 -3.14 -25.47 -66.73
N VAL A 456 -2.10 -24.65 -66.68
CA VAL A 456 -2.11 -23.28 -66.14
C VAL A 456 -2.86 -22.36 -67.11
N ILE A 457 -4.05 -21.90 -66.72
CA ILE A 457 -4.72 -20.79 -67.39
C ILE A 457 -4.37 -19.52 -66.62
N SER A 458 -3.58 -18.64 -67.25
CA SER A 458 -3.21 -17.27 -66.85
C SER A 458 -2.02 -17.10 -65.88
N LYS A 459 -0.98 -16.40 -66.37
CA LYS A 459 0.27 -15.97 -65.70
C LYS A 459 0.09 -14.98 -64.51
N LYS A 460 -1.07 -14.95 -63.83
CA LYS A 460 -1.34 -14.01 -62.71
C LYS A 460 -1.65 -14.68 -61.36
N PHE A 461 -1.57 -16.01 -61.27
CA PHE A 461 -1.95 -16.75 -60.05
C PHE A 461 -0.79 -17.25 -59.19
N ASP A 462 0.46 -17.10 -59.62
CA ASP A 462 1.65 -17.42 -58.79
C ASP A 462 1.75 -16.54 -57.53
N ASP A 463 1.02 -15.42 -57.48
CA ASP A 463 0.97 -14.51 -56.33
C ASP A 463 -0.06 -14.90 -55.26
N VAL A 464 -1.06 -15.73 -55.59
CA VAL A 464 -2.16 -16.05 -54.65
C VAL A 464 -1.70 -16.96 -53.51
N CYS A 465 -0.71 -17.81 -53.76
CA CYS A 465 -0.10 -18.69 -52.74
C CYS A 465 1.16 -18.10 -52.10
N LYS A 466 1.67 -16.95 -52.58
CA LYS A 466 2.89 -16.31 -52.03
C LYS A 466 2.59 -15.21 -51.03
N ASP A 467 1.44 -14.54 -51.15
CA ASP A 467 1.15 -13.32 -50.38
C ASP A 467 -0.07 -13.39 -49.45
N THR A 468 -0.70 -14.56 -49.28
CA THR A 468 -1.77 -14.71 -48.30
C THR A 468 -1.27 -15.43 -47.06
N ASP A 469 -1.39 -14.75 -45.92
CA ASP A 469 -1.06 -15.33 -44.64
C ASP A 469 -1.88 -16.61 -44.42
N VAL A 470 -1.24 -17.67 -43.93
CA VAL A 470 -1.82 -19.00 -43.65
C VAL A 470 -3.15 -18.92 -42.89
N PHE A 471 -3.35 -17.85 -42.11
CA PHE A 471 -4.52 -17.61 -41.29
C PHE A 471 -5.41 -16.43 -41.77
N THR A 472 -5.09 -15.78 -42.88
CA THR A 472 -5.99 -14.78 -43.48
C THR A 472 -7.05 -15.44 -44.33
N ILE A 473 -8.31 -15.27 -43.94
CA ILE A 473 -9.45 -15.45 -44.85
C ILE A 473 -9.48 -14.18 -45.73
N PRO A 474 -9.57 -14.28 -47.07
CA PRO A 474 -9.68 -13.10 -47.92
C PRO A 474 -10.98 -12.36 -47.57
N VAL A 475 -10.85 -11.23 -46.87
CA VAL A 475 -11.95 -10.28 -46.72
C VAL A 475 -11.94 -9.41 -47.96
N MET A 476 -12.95 -9.56 -48.82
CA MET A 476 -13.22 -8.58 -49.87
C MET A 476 -13.50 -7.23 -49.19
N ILE A 477 -12.60 -6.27 -49.43
CA ILE A 477 -12.63 -4.91 -48.91
C ILE A 477 -13.90 -4.23 -49.42
N GLY A 478 -14.93 -4.17 -48.56
CA GLY A 478 -15.93 -3.11 -48.62
C GLY A 478 -15.33 -1.89 -47.93
N GLN A 479 -14.88 -0.91 -48.72
CA GLN A 479 -14.49 0.41 -48.22
C GLN A 479 -15.69 1.09 -47.55
N HIS A 480 -15.86 0.97 -46.22
CA HIS A 480 -16.63 1.94 -45.43
C HIS A 480 -16.23 1.89 -43.95
N GLU A 481 -15.00 2.32 -43.65
CA GLU A 481 -14.69 2.95 -42.35
C GLU A 481 -13.74 4.13 -42.61
N LYS A 482 -14.29 5.21 -43.17
CA LYS A 482 -13.70 6.54 -43.11
C LYS A 482 -14.79 7.56 -42.81
N GLN A 483 -14.51 8.36 -41.79
CA GLN A 483 -15.15 9.63 -41.39
C GLN A 483 -16.46 9.54 -40.58
N ILE A 484 -16.31 9.64 -39.25
CA ILE A 484 -17.28 10.41 -38.43
C ILE A 484 -16.48 11.43 -37.63
N TYR A 485 -16.29 12.60 -38.23
CA TYR A 485 -16.19 13.87 -37.51
C TYR A 485 -17.26 14.78 -38.11
N ASN A 486 -18.37 14.95 -37.40
CA ASN A 486 -19.01 16.25 -37.27
C ASN A 486 -20.11 16.20 -36.20
N TYR A 487 -19.89 16.96 -35.14
CA TYR A 487 -20.95 17.38 -34.25
C TYR A 487 -21.74 18.47 -34.96
N ASN A 488 -23.03 18.24 -35.21
CA ASN A 488 -24.02 19.29 -35.06
C ASN A 488 -25.41 18.74 -34.76
N LYS A 489 -26.10 19.51 -33.92
CA LYS A 489 -27.42 19.33 -33.35
C LYS A 489 -28.47 18.81 -34.36
N ASN A 490 -29.17 17.74 -33.98
CA ASN A 490 -30.63 17.68 -33.82
C ASN A 490 -31.13 16.23 -33.93
N TYR A 491 -31.98 15.85 -32.98
CA TYR A 491 -32.81 14.66 -33.05
C TYR A 491 -33.66 14.69 -34.33
N VAL A 492 -33.46 13.73 -35.24
CA VAL A 492 -34.49 13.23 -36.15
C VAL A 492 -34.23 11.75 -36.41
N SER A 493 -35.16 10.91 -35.96
CA SER A 493 -35.29 9.51 -36.36
C SER A 493 -35.59 9.42 -37.87
N ILE A 494 -34.64 8.93 -38.66
CA ILE A 494 -34.86 8.62 -40.08
C ILE A 494 -34.87 7.10 -40.24
N LYS A 495 -36.04 6.57 -40.63
CA LYS A 495 -36.23 5.20 -41.12
C LYS A 495 -35.33 5.00 -42.36
N LEU A 496 -34.43 4.03 -42.30
CA LEU A 496 -33.73 3.52 -43.49
C LEU A 496 -34.69 2.62 -44.27
N GLN A 497 -35.26 3.19 -45.32
CA GLN A 497 -36.05 2.51 -46.33
C GLN A 497 -35.18 2.42 -47.59
N GLU A 498 -34.25 1.47 -47.65
CA GLU A 498 -33.54 1.11 -48.89
C GLU A 498 -32.88 -0.28 -48.80
N GLU A 499 -33.71 -1.32 -48.62
CA GLU A 499 -33.27 -2.72 -48.55
C GLU A 499 -33.50 -3.53 -49.85
N SER A 500 -33.82 -2.89 -50.98
CA SER A 500 -34.40 -3.58 -52.14
C SER A 500 -33.55 -3.70 -53.41
N LYS A 501 -32.29 -3.24 -53.45
CA LYS A 501 -31.48 -3.33 -54.70
C LYS A 501 -30.16 -4.10 -54.64
N LEU A 502 -29.72 -4.59 -53.47
CA LEU A 502 -28.49 -5.40 -53.35
C LEU A 502 -28.75 -6.91 -53.14
N LYS A 503 -29.98 -7.40 -53.38
CA LYS A 503 -30.34 -8.83 -53.28
C LYS A 503 -30.34 -9.58 -54.62
N LYS A 504 -29.99 -8.93 -55.74
CA LYS A 504 -30.09 -9.54 -57.09
C LYS A 504 -28.78 -10.03 -57.73
N LEU A 505 -27.63 -9.96 -57.04
CA LEU A 505 -26.33 -10.37 -57.62
C LEU A 505 -25.63 -11.58 -56.97
N HIS A 506 -26.26 -12.23 -55.99
CA HIS A 506 -25.74 -13.44 -55.35
C HIS A 506 -26.77 -14.60 -55.29
N ALA A 507 -27.65 -14.68 -56.29
CA ALA A 507 -28.49 -15.86 -56.49
C ALA A 507 -27.76 -16.81 -57.45
N GLY A 508 -27.07 -17.81 -56.89
CA GLY A 508 -26.61 -18.97 -57.66
C GLY A 508 -25.12 -19.27 -57.58
N ILE A 509 -24.59 -19.51 -56.38
CA ILE A 509 -23.76 -20.71 -56.16
C ILE A 509 -24.04 -21.21 -54.74
N GLU A 510 -24.97 -22.16 -54.59
CA GLU A 510 -25.05 -23.01 -53.40
C GLU A 510 -23.91 -24.02 -53.47
N TYR A 511 -22.86 -23.80 -52.70
CA TYR A 511 -21.96 -24.90 -52.36
C TYR A 511 -22.66 -25.76 -51.30
N LYS A 512 -22.68 -27.08 -51.49
CA LYS A 512 -22.99 -28.04 -50.42
C LYS A 512 -21.70 -28.35 -49.65
N PRO A 513 -21.47 -27.82 -48.43
CA PRO A 513 -20.48 -28.39 -47.54
C PRO A 513 -21.15 -29.27 -46.47
N SER A 514 -20.51 -30.40 -46.16
CA SER A 514 -20.78 -31.30 -45.02
C SER A 514 -22.19 -31.89 -44.91
N LEU A 515 -22.29 -33.16 -44.50
CA LEU A 515 -23.55 -33.87 -44.27
C LEU A 515 -24.45 -33.27 -43.15
N LEU A 516 -24.06 -32.15 -42.54
CA LEU A 516 -24.78 -31.47 -41.46
C LEU A 516 -25.11 -30.03 -41.90
N LYS A 517 -26.33 -29.57 -41.62
CA LYS A 517 -26.71 -28.15 -41.80
C LYS A 517 -25.85 -27.29 -40.89
N GLU A 518 -25.49 -26.08 -41.29
CA GLU A 518 -24.65 -25.15 -40.50
C GLU A 518 -25.14 -24.96 -39.05
N GLU A 519 -26.45 -25.07 -38.82
CA GLU A 519 -27.07 -24.96 -37.48
C GLU A 519 -26.84 -26.18 -36.58
N THR A 520 -26.49 -27.33 -37.17
CA THR A 520 -26.26 -28.61 -36.47
C THR A 520 -24.78 -28.95 -36.26
N ASP A 521 -23.86 -28.24 -36.93
CA ASP A 521 -22.43 -28.46 -36.77
C ASP A 521 -21.84 -27.57 -35.66
N SER A 522 -21.59 -28.17 -34.50
CA SER A 522 -20.94 -27.51 -33.35
C SER A 522 -19.57 -26.89 -33.66
N ARG A 523 -18.91 -27.31 -34.75
CA ARG A 523 -17.59 -26.81 -35.18
C ARG A 523 -17.69 -25.83 -36.36
N SER A 524 -18.89 -25.45 -36.79
CA SER A 524 -19.07 -24.44 -37.82
C SER A 524 -18.49 -23.10 -37.37
N ALA A 525 -17.89 -22.36 -38.30
CA ALA A 525 -17.26 -21.07 -38.00
C ALA A 525 -18.24 -20.07 -37.35
N ASN A 526 -19.52 -20.11 -37.76
CA ASN A 526 -20.57 -19.26 -37.21
C ASN A 526 -20.91 -19.62 -35.75
N ILE A 527 -21.02 -20.91 -35.42
CA ILE A 527 -21.29 -21.36 -34.04
C ILE A 527 -20.08 -21.07 -33.14
N VAL A 528 -18.86 -21.31 -33.61
CA VAL A 528 -17.63 -20.98 -32.87
C VAL A 528 -17.53 -19.47 -32.61
N ARG A 529 -17.79 -18.63 -33.62
CA ARG A 529 -17.84 -17.17 -33.46
C ARG A 529 -18.91 -16.74 -32.45
N LYS A 530 -20.11 -17.32 -32.52
CA LYS A 530 -21.19 -17.03 -31.56
C LYS A 530 -20.84 -17.50 -30.14
N GLY A 531 -20.17 -18.64 -30.01
CA GLY A 531 -19.63 -19.15 -28.75
C GLY A 531 -18.62 -18.19 -28.13
N PHE A 532 -17.63 -17.75 -28.92
CA PHE A 532 -16.65 -16.75 -28.51
C PHE A 532 -17.29 -15.43 -28.05
N LEU A 533 -18.27 -14.92 -28.80
CA LEU A 533 -19.01 -13.71 -28.40
C LEU A 533 -19.78 -13.92 -27.09
N LYS A 534 -20.41 -15.08 -26.91
CA LYS A 534 -21.15 -15.42 -25.68
C LYS A 534 -20.21 -15.53 -24.47
N GLU A 535 -19.04 -16.11 -24.63
CA GLU A 535 -18.01 -16.20 -23.57
C GLU A 535 -17.46 -14.83 -23.21
N ASN A 536 -17.16 -13.98 -24.21
CA ASN A 536 -16.76 -12.61 -23.97
C ASN A 536 -17.84 -11.79 -23.26
N CYS A 537 -19.11 -11.97 -23.62
CA CYS A 537 -20.23 -11.36 -22.90
C CYS A 537 -20.39 -11.92 -21.48
N LYS A 538 -20.15 -13.22 -21.25
CA LYS A 538 -20.15 -13.81 -19.90
C LYS A 538 -19.09 -13.14 -19.03
N LYS A 539 -17.86 -12.97 -19.54
CA LYS A 539 -16.76 -12.26 -18.86
C LYS A 539 -17.13 -10.80 -18.59
N TRP A 540 -17.65 -10.11 -19.59
CA TRP A 540 -18.05 -8.70 -19.48
C TRP A 540 -19.13 -8.49 -18.41
N MET A 541 -20.17 -9.32 -18.39
CA MET A 541 -21.23 -9.23 -17.38
C MET A 541 -20.70 -9.56 -15.97
N ALA A 542 -19.82 -10.55 -15.82
CA ALA A 542 -19.15 -10.82 -14.55
C ALA A 542 -18.31 -9.61 -14.06
N GLY A 543 -17.73 -8.84 -14.99
CA GLY A 543 -17.08 -7.57 -14.69
C GLY A 543 -18.06 -6.54 -14.12
N ASN A 544 -19.22 -6.36 -14.74
CA ASN A 544 -20.26 -5.45 -14.25
C ASN A 544 -20.77 -5.83 -12.85
N ASP A 545 -20.90 -7.13 -12.57
CA ASP A 545 -21.34 -7.64 -11.26
C ASP A 545 -20.28 -7.40 -10.18
N TYR A 546 -18.99 -7.40 -10.53
CA TYR A 546 -17.89 -7.15 -9.61
C TYR A 546 -17.79 -5.67 -9.17
N HIS A 547 -17.68 -4.75 -10.12
CA HIS A 547 -17.64 -3.32 -9.83
C HIS A 547 -18.09 -2.49 -11.04
N PRO A 548 -18.99 -1.50 -10.87
CA PRO A 548 -19.46 -0.68 -11.97
C PRO A 548 -18.32 0.12 -12.60
N SER A 549 -18.37 0.30 -13.93
CA SER A 549 -17.41 1.15 -14.63
C SER A 549 -17.52 2.59 -14.15
N LEU A 550 -16.36 3.21 -13.91
CA LEU A 550 -16.27 4.58 -13.42
C LEU A 550 -16.12 5.56 -14.59
N PHE A 551 -17.07 6.49 -14.70
CA PHE A 551 -17.03 7.59 -15.65
C PHE A 551 -17.14 8.93 -14.90
N PRO A 552 -16.03 9.48 -14.37
CA PRO A 552 -15.98 10.83 -13.82
C PRO A 552 -16.59 11.86 -14.78
N ARG A 553 -17.29 12.86 -14.22
CA ARG A 553 -17.91 13.93 -15.01
C ARG A 553 -16.81 14.82 -15.60
N GLU A 554 -16.75 14.88 -16.93
CA GLU A 554 -15.92 15.87 -17.63
C GLU A 554 -16.72 17.17 -17.75
N PHE A 555 -16.19 18.26 -17.18
CA PHE A 555 -16.75 19.59 -17.42
C PHE A 555 -16.16 20.12 -18.73
N PRO A 556 -16.98 20.52 -19.72
CA PRO A 556 -16.53 20.93 -21.05
C PRO A 556 -15.89 22.32 -21.11
N ARG A 557 -15.27 22.81 -20.02
CA ARG A 557 -14.58 24.11 -20.02
C ARG A 557 -13.13 23.90 -20.44
N GLN A 558 -12.79 24.42 -21.62
CA GLN A 558 -11.41 24.60 -22.08
C GLN A 558 -10.72 25.60 -21.16
N PHE A 559 -10.09 25.11 -20.10
CA PHE A 559 -9.06 25.87 -19.42
C PHE A 559 -7.74 25.52 -20.12
N ASN A 560 -7.10 26.54 -20.71
CA ASN A 560 -5.75 26.46 -21.26
C ASN A 560 -4.71 26.31 -20.14
N ILE A 561 -4.84 25.28 -19.30
CA ILE A 561 -3.76 24.91 -18.38
C ILE A 561 -2.89 23.92 -19.12
N SER A 562 -1.83 24.46 -19.71
CA SER A 562 -0.78 23.65 -20.32
C SER A 562 -0.03 22.91 -19.22
N LEU A 563 -0.10 21.57 -19.23
CA LEU A 563 0.83 20.71 -18.50
C LEU A 563 2.22 20.71 -19.17
N LYS A 564 2.32 21.21 -20.41
CA LYS A 564 3.61 21.39 -21.07
C LYS A 564 4.37 22.46 -20.30
N GLU A 565 5.63 22.14 -19.99
CA GLU A 565 6.68 22.98 -19.41
C GLU A 565 6.99 22.78 -17.92
N SER A 566 6.13 22.17 -17.09
CA SER A 566 6.45 22.08 -15.64
C SER A 566 7.61 21.12 -15.32
N VAL A 567 7.71 19.98 -16.03
CA VAL A 567 8.77 18.96 -15.80
C VAL A 567 10.07 19.34 -16.49
N CYS A 568 9.98 19.74 -17.76
CA CYS A 568 11.16 20.05 -18.55
C CYS A 568 11.87 21.32 -18.03
N LYS A 569 11.19 22.14 -17.22
CA LYS A 569 11.77 23.29 -16.52
C LYS A 569 12.28 22.99 -15.12
N THR A 570 11.87 21.87 -14.49
CA THR A 570 12.21 21.57 -13.10
C THR A 570 13.01 20.28 -12.97
N ASN A 571 13.98 20.24 -12.06
CA ASN A 571 14.77 19.03 -11.80
C ASN A 571 14.00 17.99 -10.95
N LYS A 572 12.68 18.14 -10.78
CA LYS A 572 11.84 17.24 -9.98
C LYS A 572 10.97 16.39 -10.92
N THR A 573 11.27 15.11 -11.00
CA THR A 573 10.45 14.13 -11.72
C THR A 573 9.42 13.52 -10.78
N LEU A 574 8.15 13.52 -11.20
CA LEU A 574 7.04 12.90 -10.46
C LEU A 574 6.72 11.52 -11.04
N ALA A 575 6.91 10.46 -10.28
CA ALA A 575 6.48 9.12 -10.69
C ALA A 575 4.95 9.00 -10.54
N LEU A 576 4.26 8.45 -11.55
CA LEU A 576 2.79 8.28 -11.52
C LEU A 576 2.45 6.81 -11.29
N ILE A 577 1.85 6.48 -10.14
CA ILE A 577 1.53 5.11 -9.75
C ILE A 577 0.05 4.99 -9.45
N ALA A 578 -0.62 4.01 -10.05
CA ALA A 578 -1.99 3.64 -9.73
C ALA A 578 -2.04 2.39 -8.85
N ILE A 579 -2.93 2.39 -7.86
CA ILE A 579 -3.11 1.29 -6.90
C ILE A 579 -4.61 0.99 -6.80
N ASP A 580 -4.96 -0.31 -6.72
CA ASP A 580 -6.35 -0.72 -6.57
C ASP A 580 -6.89 -0.37 -5.19
N SER A 581 -7.84 0.57 -5.15
CA SER A 581 -8.43 1.03 -3.90
C SER A 581 -9.40 0.03 -3.25
N LEU A 582 -9.82 -1.04 -3.95
CA LEU A 582 -10.66 -2.08 -3.34
C LEU A 582 -9.84 -3.02 -2.45
N HIS A 583 -8.61 -3.33 -2.84
CA HIS A 583 -7.75 -4.29 -2.13
C HIS A 583 -6.69 -3.63 -1.26
N TYR A 584 -6.19 -2.46 -1.66
CA TYR A 584 -5.06 -1.78 -1.01
C TYR A 584 -5.48 -0.48 -0.32
N TYR A 585 -6.74 -0.37 0.12
CA TYR A 585 -7.25 0.83 0.77
C TYR A 585 -6.50 1.20 2.05
N HIS A 586 -5.97 0.21 2.76
CA HIS A 586 -5.23 0.38 4.00
C HIS A 586 -4.01 1.30 3.83
N PHE A 587 -3.36 1.33 2.66
CA PHE A 587 -2.25 2.27 2.42
C PHE A 587 -2.71 3.72 2.48
N ALA A 588 -3.87 4.05 1.91
CA ALA A 588 -4.42 5.40 1.99
C ALA A 588 -4.95 5.71 3.40
N GLU A 589 -5.50 4.73 4.12
CA GLU A 589 -5.93 4.91 5.52
C GLU A 589 -4.74 5.25 6.43
N HIS A 590 -3.58 4.64 6.23
CA HIS A 590 -2.35 4.99 6.95
C HIS A 590 -1.88 6.42 6.63
N LEU A 591 -2.20 6.94 5.45
CA LEU A 591 -1.99 8.35 5.07
C LEU A 591 -3.11 9.28 5.57
N GLY A 592 -4.05 8.77 6.38
CA GLY A 592 -5.13 9.55 6.98
C GLY A 592 -6.36 9.73 6.12
N ILE A 593 -6.49 8.96 5.04
CA ILE A 593 -7.59 9.09 4.07
C ILE A 593 -8.51 7.89 4.14
N ASP A 594 -9.75 8.14 4.53
CA ASP A 594 -10.81 7.14 4.52
C ASP A 594 -11.41 7.00 3.11
N ILE A 595 -10.87 6.07 2.31
CA ILE A 595 -11.32 5.83 0.92
C ILE A 595 -12.82 5.57 0.84
N SER A 596 -13.39 4.91 1.85
CA SER A 596 -14.83 4.56 1.86
C SER A 596 -15.74 5.79 1.86
N LYS A 597 -15.26 6.94 2.34
CA LYS A 597 -15.99 8.21 2.31
C LYS A 597 -15.85 8.97 0.98
N GLN A 598 -14.84 8.62 0.18
CA GLN A 598 -14.56 9.30 -1.08
C GLN A 598 -15.49 8.80 -2.19
N LYS A 599 -15.95 9.71 -3.06
CA LYS A 599 -16.77 9.34 -4.22
C LYS A 599 -15.99 8.38 -5.12
N ASN A 600 -16.67 7.33 -5.59
CA ASN A 600 -16.10 6.30 -6.45
C ASN A 600 -14.86 5.58 -5.86
N LYS A 601 -14.58 5.73 -4.56
CA LYS A 601 -13.38 5.20 -3.90
C LYS A 601 -12.07 5.64 -4.60
N THR A 602 -12.08 6.84 -5.20
CA THR A 602 -10.93 7.40 -5.92
C THR A 602 -10.30 8.55 -5.14
N THR A 603 -8.98 8.54 -4.96
CA THR A 603 -8.24 9.66 -4.36
C THR A 603 -6.83 9.75 -4.95
N VAL A 604 -6.25 10.96 -4.92
CA VAL A 604 -4.92 11.26 -5.44
C VAL A 604 -4.07 11.88 -4.33
N ILE A 605 -2.86 11.36 -4.18
CA ILE A 605 -1.91 11.78 -3.16
C ILE A 605 -0.54 11.96 -3.83
N ILE A 606 0.17 13.03 -3.50
CA ILE A 606 1.60 13.15 -3.79
C ILE A 606 2.36 12.91 -2.49
N LEU A 607 3.30 11.97 -2.51
CA LEU A 607 4.20 11.66 -1.42
C LEU A 607 5.61 12.05 -1.82
N ASP A 608 6.24 12.90 -1.03
CA ASP A 608 7.64 13.28 -1.18
C ASP A 608 8.41 12.72 0.02
N ALA A 609 9.11 11.61 -0.20
CA ALA A 609 9.85 10.92 0.85
C ALA A 609 11.06 11.73 1.33
N ALA A 610 11.67 12.54 0.47
CA ALA A 610 12.84 13.35 0.82
C ALA A 610 12.46 14.54 1.72
N LEU A 611 11.27 15.10 1.52
CA LEU A 611 10.73 16.18 2.35
C LEU A 611 9.85 15.70 3.51
N GLU A 612 9.69 14.39 3.68
CA GLU A 612 8.74 13.78 4.64
C GLU A 612 7.35 14.43 4.59
N SER A 613 6.88 14.74 3.37
CA SER A 613 5.65 15.50 3.17
C SER A 613 4.67 14.76 2.26
N GLN A 614 3.40 14.88 2.60
CA GLN A 614 2.29 14.32 1.83
C GLN A 614 1.32 15.42 1.45
N TYR A 615 0.72 15.30 0.27
CA TYR A 615 -0.24 16.25 -0.26
C TYR A 615 -1.46 15.48 -0.75
N VAL A 616 -2.64 15.85 -0.27
CA VAL A 616 -3.90 15.15 -0.61
C VAL A 616 -4.78 16.05 -1.45
N MET A 617 -5.20 15.56 -2.61
CA MET A 617 -6.14 16.28 -3.47
C MET A 617 -7.54 16.29 -2.84
N GLN A 618 -8.08 17.48 -2.58
CA GLN A 618 -9.39 17.66 -1.93
C GLN A 618 -10.56 17.75 -2.94
N HIS A 619 -10.29 18.16 -4.18
CA HIS A 619 -11.31 18.31 -5.21
C HIS A 619 -11.74 16.95 -5.79
N GLU A 620 -12.92 16.93 -6.41
CA GLU A 620 -13.40 15.74 -7.12
C GLU A 620 -12.43 15.37 -8.26
N PHE A 621 -12.21 14.06 -8.43
CA PHE A 621 -11.32 13.55 -9.46
C PHE A 621 -11.80 13.98 -10.85
N SER A 622 -10.98 14.80 -11.50
CA SER A 622 -11.20 15.30 -12.86
C SER A 622 -9.85 15.59 -13.50
N GLU A 623 -9.82 15.66 -14.83
CA GLU A 623 -8.60 16.03 -15.56
C GLU A 623 -8.05 17.39 -15.11
N TYR A 624 -8.92 18.39 -14.99
CA TYR A 624 -8.55 19.72 -14.52
C TYR A 624 -7.96 19.70 -13.10
N ALA A 625 -8.66 19.06 -12.14
CA ALA A 625 -8.20 19.02 -10.76
C ALA A 625 -6.84 18.32 -10.63
N LEU A 626 -6.61 17.25 -11.41
CA LEU A 626 -5.35 16.52 -11.39
C LEU A 626 -4.19 17.36 -11.98
N VAL A 627 -4.43 18.03 -13.11
CA VAL A 627 -3.44 18.92 -13.75
C VAL A 627 -3.10 20.11 -12.84
N ASP A 628 -4.11 20.75 -12.27
CA ASP A 628 -3.93 21.85 -11.32
C ASP A 628 -3.17 21.42 -10.06
N PHE A 629 -3.51 20.25 -9.52
CA PHE A 629 -2.81 19.67 -8.37
C PHE A 629 -1.33 19.40 -8.65
N ILE A 630 -1.00 18.83 -9.81
CA ILE A 630 0.40 18.60 -10.23
C ILE A 630 1.13 19.95 -10.40
N ASN A 631 0.50 20.94 -11.05
CA ASN A 631 1.12 22.24 -11.26
C ASN A 631 1.36 22.98 -9.93
N ASN A 632 0.37 23.02 -9.03
CA ASN A 632 0.50 23.62 -7.71
C ASN A 632 1.59 22.94 -6.86
N TYR A 633 1.75 21.62 -7.00
CA TYR A 633 2.85 20.89 -6.37
C TYR A 633 4.21 21.32 -6.95
N THR A 634 4.36 21.32 -8.28
CA THR A 634 5.62 21.70 -8.93
C THR A 634 6.05 23.15 -8.64
N GLN A 635 5.08 24.05 -8.39
CA GLN A 635 5.31 25.44 -8.01
C GLN A 635 5.51 25.65 -6.50
N GLY A 636 5.34 24.61 -5.67
CA GLY A 636 5.46 24.71 -4.21
C GLY A 636 4.32 25.45 -3.52
N LEU A 637 3.16 25.60 -4.18
CA LEU A 637 1.98 26.28 -3.64
C LEU A 637 1.14 25.40 -2.70
N LEU A 638 1.32 24.07 -2.78
CA LEU A 638 0.58 23.15 -1.92
C LEU A 638 1.12 23.15 -0.50
N GLN A 639 0.20 23.14 0.47
CA GLN A 639 0.52 22.94 1.88
C GLN A 639 0.54 21.45 2.21
N ARG A 640 1.52 21.04 3.02
CA ARG A 640 1.61 19.65 3.51
C ARG A 640 0.34 19.28 4.27
N THR A 641 -0.18 18.09 4.01
CA THR A 641 -1.32 17.52 4.71
C THR A 641 -0.82 16.73 5.91
N LEU A 642 -1.32 17.06 7.10
CA LEU A 642 -1.04 16.29 8.31
C LEU A 642 -2.21 15.37 8.61
N ARG A 643 -1.93 14.09 8.88
CA ARG A 643 -2.95 13.15 9.31
C ARG A 643 -3.50 13.61 10.65
N SER A 644 -4.82 13.56 10.76
CA SER A 644 -5.54 13.91 11.97
C SER A 644 -6.70 12.95 12.08
N ASP A 645 -6.79 12.24 13.18
CA ASP A 645 -7.93 11.37 13.39
C ASP A 645 -9.19 12.20 13.66
N ASN A 646 -10.24 11.95 12.87
CA ASN A 646 -11.61 12.36 13.17
C ASN A 646 -12.33 11.10 13.70
N SER A 647 -11.88 10.63 14.86
CA SER A 647 -12.07 9.27 15.34
C SER A 647 -13.42 8.62 15.02
N LYS A 648 -13.36 7.49 14.27
CA LYS A 648 -14.40 6.45 14.24
C LYS A 648 -14.64 5.88 15.65
N HIS A 649 -13.63 5.93 16.52
CA HIS A 649 -13.75 5.57 17.94
C HIS A 649 -14.58 6.55 18.79
N TYR A 650 -14.73 7.83 18.40
CA TYR A 650 -15.67 8.72 19.08
C TYR A 650 -17.12 8.26 18.91
N LYS A 651 -17.46 7.61 17.78
CA LYS A 651 -18.83 7.15 17.50
C LYS A 651 -19.21 5.91 18.30
N ALA A 652 -18.28 4.98 18.53
CA ALA A 652 -18.53 3.80 19.36
C ALA A 652 -18.76 4.17 20.84
N TRP A 653 -18.10 5.22 21.36
CA TRP A 653 -18.36 5.71 22.71
C TRP A 653 -19.48 6.75 22.82
N LYS A 654 -19.84 7.47 21.74
CA LYS A 654 -21.04 8.33 21.75
C LYS A 654 -22.34 7.54 21.85
N LEU A 655 -22.36 6.31 21.32
CA LEU A 655 -23.51 5.40 21.46
C LEU A 655 -23.69 4.85 22.88
N LEU A 656 -22.74 5.08 23.80
CA LEU A 656 -22.88 4.74 25.21
C LEU A 656 -23.17 5.97 26.11
N ASP A 657 -23.17 7.20 25.57
CA ASP A 657 -23.37 8.44 26.35
C ASP A 657 -24.75 9.09 26.06
N GLU A 658 -25.57 8.57 25.11
CA GLU A 658 -26.94 9.07 24.85
C GLU A 658 -28.04 8.36 25.67
N ASP A 659 -27.74 7.24 26.34
CA ASP A 659 -28.72 6.52 27.18
C ASP A 659 -28.68 6.91 28.68
N SER A 660 -27.79 7.80 29.11
CA SER A 660 -27.71 8.23 30.52
C SER A 660 -28.36 9.59 30.78
N ASN A 661 -29.58 9.80 30.26
CA ASN A 661 -30.40 10.94 30.67
C ASN A 661 -31.30 10.65 31.89
N ASN A 662 -31.13 9.50 32.55
CA ASN A 662 -31.82 9.18 33.80
C ASN A 662 -30.93 8.39 34.75
N THR A 663 -30.15 9.10 35.57
CA THR A 663 -29.92 8.83 37.01
C THR A 663 -28.75 9.71 37.48
N ALA A 664 -29.01 10.51 38.51
CA ALA A 664 -28.03 11.40 39.12
C ALA A 664 -27.01 10.60 39.95
N ASP A 665 -26.00 10.00 39.30
CA ASP A 665 -24.81 9.53 40.02
C ASP A 665 -23.90 10.74 40.31
N SER A 666 -23.91 11.18 41.57
CA SER A 666 -23.25 12.38 42.08
C SER A 666 -21.72 12.25 42.24
N ARG A 667 -21.08 11.34 41.46
CA ARG A 667 -19.63 11.15 41.49
C ARG A 667 -18.95 12.11 40.50
N PRO A 668 -17.92 12.85 40.92
CA PRO A 668 -17.18 13.75 40.02
C PRO A 668 -16.46 12.94 38.93
N LYS A 669 -17.00 12.94 37.70
CA LYS A 669 -16.43 12.30 36.51
C LYS A 669 -15.37 13.24 35.90
N ILE A 670 -14.08 12.98 36.12
CA ILE A 670 -13.00 13.67 35.39
C ILE A 670 -12.96 13.17 33.95
N ARG A 671 -12.92 14.11 33.01
CA ARG A 671 -12.75 13.86 31.58
C ARG A 671 -11.43 14.52 31.13
N VAL A 672 -10.51 13.71 30.63
CA VAL A 672 -9.27 14.19 30.00
C VAL A 672 -9.54 14.34 28.49
N PRO A 673 -9.45 15.56 27.92
CA PRO A 673 -9.66 15.78 26.49
C PRO A 673 -8.57 15.08 25.65
N GLU A 674 -9.01 14.48 24.55
CA GLU A 674 -8.16 13.94 23.50
C GLU A 674 -7.87 15.04 22.46
N LEU A 675 -6.59 15.29 22.20
CA LEU A 675 -6.15 16.25 21.19
C LEU A 675 -5.98 15.57 19.84
N THR A 676 -6.23 16.35 18.79
CA THR A 676 -5.97 15.97 17.40
C THR A 676 -4.93 16.93 16.83
N THR A 677 -4.35 16.60 15.67
CA THR A 677 -3.37 17.47 15.00
C THR A 677 -3.83 18.92 14.86
N LYS A 678 -5.12 19.14 14.57
CA LYS A 678 -5.71 20.48 14.44
C LYS A 678 -5.85 21.20 15.78
N THR A 679 -6.14 20.45 16.86
CA THR A 679 -6.36 21.04 18.18
C THR A 679 -5.11 21.14 19.05
N PHE A 680 -4.06 20.43 18.67
CA PHE A 680 -2.83 20.27 19.43
C PHE A 680 -2.14 21.62 19.74
N LEU A 681 -1.75 22.36 18.70
CA LEU A 681 -0.96 23.58 18.87
C LEU A 681 -1.70 24.67 19.65
N HIS A 682 -2.99 24.88 19.37
CA HIS A 682 -3.75 25.93 20.08
C HIS A 682 -3.96 25.60 21.56
N THR A 683 -4.03 24.32 21.92
CA THR A 683 -4.25 23.91 23.32
C THR A 683 -2.95 23.97 24.12
N ILE A 684 -1.86 23.48 23.53
CA ILE A 684 -0.57 23.36 24.24
C ILE A 684 0.13 24.70 24.39
N LEU A 685 0.06 25.54 23.35
CA LEU A 685 0.69 26.87 23.33
C LEU A 685 -0.17 27.96 23.99
N ASP A 686 -1.28 27.63 24.66
CA ASP A 686 -2.04 28.59 25.46
C ASP A 686 -1.14 29.17 26.56
N PRO A 687 -0.82 30.48 26.54
CA PRO A 687 0.09 31.07 27.51
C PRO A 687 -0.51 31.16 28.92
N SER A 688 -1.83 30.99 29.06
CA SER A 688 -2.56 31.16 30.31
C SER A 688 -2.70 29.89 31.15
N LYS A 689 -2.31 28.73 30.60
CA LYS A 689 -2.50 27.42 31.21
C LYS A 689 -1.21 26.60 31.25
N ASP A 690 -1.02 25.89 32.35
CA ASP A 690 -0.09 24.78 32.46
C ASP A 690 -0.74 23.56 31.82
N VAL A 691 -0.03 22.87 30.93
CA VAL A 691 -0.59 21.73 30.19
C VAL A 691 0.28 20.50 30.43
N VAL A 692 -0.33 19.44 30.95
CA VAL A 692 0.29 18.11 31.04
C VAL A 692 -0.30 17.27 29.91
N ILE A 693 0.54 16.73 29.06
CA ILE A 693 0.11 15.90 27.93
C ILE A 693 0.67 14.49 28.04
N MET A 694 -0.19 13.50 27.87
CA MET A 694 0.19 12.11 27.69
C MET A 694 0.08 11.72 26.22
N TYR A 695 1.23 11.39 25.63
CA TYR A 695 1.32 10.73 24.34
C TYR A 695 1.05 9.24 24.53
N HIS A 696 0.06 8.72 23.81
CA HIS A 696 -0.32 7.31 23.87
C HIS A 696 -0.57 6.75 22.47
N SER A 697 -0.79 5.44 22.42
CA SER A 697 -1.18 4.72 21.23
C SER A 697 -2.26 3.70 21.61
N SER A 698 -3.21 3.49 20.71
CA SER A 698 -4.26 2.48 20.87
C SER A 698 -3.73 1.04 20.93
N TYR A 699 -2.53 0.78 20.39
CA TYR A 699 -1.88 -0.54 20.38
C TYR A 699 -0.94 -0.74 21.58
N CYS A 700 -0.72 0.29 22.40
CA CYS A 700 0.24 0.28 23.49
C CYS A 700 -0.40 -0.25 24.79
N GLY A 701 -0.10 -1.51 25.15
CA GLY A 701 -0.57 -2.12 26.40
C GLY A 701 -0.10 -1.39 27.68
N PHE A 702 1.12 -0.85 27.67
CA PHE A 702 1.62 -0.03 28.78
C PHE A 702 0.84 1.27 28.97
N CYS A 703 0.35 1.85 27.87
CA CYS A 703 -0.44 3.08 27.89
C CYS A 703 -1.80 2.83 28.55
N SER A 704 -2.43 1.69 28.25
CA SER A 704 -3.65 1.25 28.94
C SER A 704 -3.39 1.01 30.43
N ALA A 705 -2.28 0.36 30.77
CA ALA A 705 -1.91 0.07 32.16
C ALA A 705 -1.64 1.35 32.98
N ILE A 706 -1.03 2.39 32.39
CA ILE A 706 -0.67 3.63 33.09
C ILE A 706 -1.82 4.66 33.06
N SER A 707 -2.84 4.45 32.22
CA SER A 707 -3.98 5.37 32.09
C SER A 707 -4.64 5.69 33.43
N TYR A 708 -4.80 4.70 34.33
CA TYR A 708 -5.38 4.95 35.66
C TYR A 708 -4.50 5.86 36.51
N VAL A 709 -3.17 5.74 36.44
CA VAL A 709 -2.21 6.59 37.16
C VAL A 709 -2.37 8.04 36.72
N TYR A 710 -2.41 8.24 35.40
CA TYR A 710 -2.58 9.57 34.80
C TYR A 710 -3.92 10.20 35.18
N LEU A 711 -5.01 9.44 35.07
CA LEU A 711 -6.36 9.89 35.47
C LEU A 711 -6.46 10.18 36.97
N THR A 712 -5.77 9.43 37.82
CA THR A 712 -5.76 9.64 39.27
C THR A 712 -5.03 10.93 39.64
N VAL A 713 -3.87 11.20 39.02
CA VAL A 713 -3.16 12.48 39.22
C VAL A 713 -3.99 13.65 38.68
N ALA A 714 -4.63 13.49 37.52
CA ALA A 714 -5.57 14.49 37.00
C ALA A 714 -6.76 14.71 37.93
N TYR A 715 -7.24 13.67 38.64
CA TYR A 715 -8.27 13.77 39.66
C TYR A 715 -7.82 14.58 40.87
N TYR A 716 -6.61 14.33 41.40
CA TYR A 716 -6.09 15.09 42.54
C TYR A 716 -5.94 16.58 42.27
N LEU A 717 -5.66 16.95 41.01
CA LEU A 717 -5.42 18.32 40.60
C LEU A 717 -6.59 18.93 39.81
N SER A 718 -7.74 18.26 39.76
CA SER A 718 -8.90 18.69 38.94
C SER A 718 -9.52 20.03 39.38
N ASN A 719 -9.23 20.47 40.60
CA ASN A 719 -9.72 21.73 41.15
C ASN A 719 -8.95 22.96 40.66
N MET A 720 -7.83 22.78 39.94
CA MET A 720 -6.98 23.86 39.46
C MET A 720 -7.39 24.29 38.04
N ASN A 721 -7.99 25.47 37.91
CA ASN A 721 -8.51 25.95 36.61
C ASN A 721 -7.42 26.32 35.59
N HIS A 722 -6.18 26.51 36.03
CA HIS A 722 -5.04 26.90 35.19
C HIS A 722 -4.18 25.70 34.78
N LEU A 723 -4.40 24.51 35.33
CA LEU A 723 -3.69 23.28 34.98
C LEU A 723 -4.62 22.35 34.20
N THR A 724 -4.20 21.94 33.01
CA THR A 724 -5.00 21.08 32.13
C THR A 724 -4.25 19.79 31.81
N PHE A 725 -4.88 18.66 32.11
CA PHE A 725 -4.41 17.36 31.65
C PHE A 725 -5.06 17.05 30.31
N VAL A 726 -4.26 16.67 29.32
CA VAL A 726 -4.70 16.30 27.98
C VAL A 726 -4.01 15.01 27.56
N ARG A 727 -4.50 14.35 26.51
CA ARG A 727 -3.83 13.21 25.90
C ARG A 727 -3.90 13.29 24.37
N VAL A 728 -2.96 12.67 23.69
CA VAL A 728 -2.92 12.61 22.22
C VAL A 728 -2.49 11.21 21.78
N ASP A 729 -3.23 10.65 20.81
CA ASP A 729 -2.81 9.45 20.10
C ASP A 729 -1.74 9.82 19.07
N GLY A 730 -0.48 9.48 19.37
CA GLY A 730 0.66 9.80 18.51
C GLY A 730 0.78 8.89 17.28
N ASP A 731 0.10 7.75 17.24
CA ASP A 731 0.12 6.86 16.07
C ASP A 731 -0.88 7.30 14.99
N ASN A 732 -1.92 8.03 15.38
CA ASN A 732 -3.02 8.44 14.50
C ASN A 732 -3.06 9.94 14.20
N ASN A 733 -2.17 10.75 14.81
CA ASN A 733 -2.08 12.19 14.59
C ASN A 733 -0.65 12.59 14.27
N ASP A 734 -0.45 13.19 13.10
CA ASP A 734 0.87 13.70 12.71
C ASP A 734 1.11 15.05 13.38
N LEU A 735 2.02 15.07 14.36
CA LEU A 735 2.42 16.28 15.05
C LEU A 735 3.68 16.88 14.41
N PRO A 736 3.94 18.18 14.57
CA PRO A 736 5.24 18.74 14.23
C PRO A 736 6.37 17.96 14.93
N TRP A 737 7.50 17.80 14.25
CA TRP A 737 8.60 16.93 14.71
C TRP A 737 9.14 17.36 16.09
N GLU A 738 9.04 18.64 16.44
CA GLU A 738 9.43 19.19 17.74
C GLU A 738 8.61 18.61 18.90
N TYR A 739 7.39 18.16 18.60
CA TYR A 739 6.42 17.67 19.57
C TYR A 739 6.10 16.19 19.38
N SER A 740 6.75 15.49 18.46
CA SER A 740 6.57 14.06 18.26
C SER A 740 7.42 13.28 19.28
N MET A 741 6.92 12.11 19.68
CA MET A 741 7.58 11.25 20.66
C MET A 741 7.85 9.88 20.03
N ASN A 742 9.06 9.36 20.23
CA ASN A 742 9.48 8.06 19.69
C ASN A 742 9.06 6.87 20.57
N ARG A 743 8.50 7.12 21.77
CA ARG A 743 8.12 6.11 22.74
C ARG A 743 6.73 6.40 23.32
N PHE A 744 5.94 5.35 23.51
CA PHE A 744 4.66 5.42 24.20
C PHE A 744 4.66 4.53 25.46
N PRO A 745 4.11 5.00 26.59
CA PRO A 745 3.63 6.35 26.83
C PRO A 745 4.79 7.35 27.08
N SER A 746 4.59 8.60 26.67
CA SER A 746 5.47 9.72 27.04
C SER A 746 4.63 10.83 27.67
N ILE A 747 5.14 11.48 28.72
CA ILE A 747 4.42 12.53 29.43
C ILE A 747 5.26 13.81 29.41
N LEU A 748 4.67 14.90 28.93
CA LEU A 748 5.31 16.21 28.89
C LEU A 748 4.54 17.23 29.71
N PHE A 749 5.26 18.19 30.28
CA PHE A 749 4.72 19.34 30.99
C PHE A 749 5.10 20.64 30.26
N PHE A 750 4.09 21.45 29.96
CA PHE A 750 4.23 22.76 29.30
C PHE A 750 3.82 23.88 30.26
N PRO A 751 4.78 24.58 30.88
CA PRO A 751 4.47 25.62 31.84
C PRO A 751 3.75 26.81 31.21
N ALA A 752 2.81 27.41 31.93
CA ALA A 752 2.19 28.67 31.57
C ALA A 752 3.27 29.75 31.43
N LYS A 753 3.18 30.56 30.37
CA LYS A 753 4.12 31.65 30.05
C LYS A 753 5.57 31.24 29.71
N ARG A 754 5.96 29.96 29.91
CA ARG A 754 7.32 29.45 29.66
C ARG A 754 7.29 28.18 28.81
N LYS A 755 6.62 28.22 27.66
CA LYS A 755 6.37 27.01 26.85
C LYS A 755 7.64 26.39 26.28
N GLU A 756 8.67 27.20 26.08
CA GLU A 756 10.04 26.78 25.72
C GLU A 756 10.72 25.92 26.80
N ASP A 757 10.37 26.12 28.08
CA ASP A 757 10.90 25.35 29.22
C ASP A 757 10.09 24.06 29.45
N SER A 758 9.57 23.45 28.38
CA SER A 758 8.80 22.21 28.49
C SER A 758 9.70 21.07 28.96
N THR A 759 9.19 20.24 29.86
CA THR A 759 9.95 19.13 30.44
C THR A 759 9.31 17.79 30.13
N VAL A 760 10.15 16.78 29.88
CA VAL A 760 9.75 15.41 29.63
C VAL A 760 9.87 14.60 30.92
N PHE A 761 8.87 13.76 31.21
CA PHE A 761 8.96 12.81 32.32
C PHE A 761 10.12 11.83 32.09
N PRO A 762 11.07 11.68 33.04
CA PRO A 762 12.24 10.84 32.83
C PRO A 762 11.89 9.38 32.56
N PHE A 763 12.41 8.81 31.46
CA PHE A 763 12.14 7.43 31.06
C PHE A 763 12.74 6.37 32.01
N SER A 764 13.71 6.73 32.84
CA SER A 764 14.34 5.85 33.83
C SER A 764 13.48 5.63 35.07
N VAL A 765 12.50 6.51 35.33
CA VAL A 765 11.67 6.48 36.52
C VAL A 765 10.35 5.77 36.20
N PRO A 766 9.87 4.82 37.03
CA PRO A 766 8.60 4.16 36.78
C PRO A 766 7.44 5.16 36.95
N ILE A 767 6.47 5.09 36.03
CA ILE A 767 5.28 5.95 36.06
C ILE A 767 4.31 5.42 37.12
N THR A 768 4.46 5.92 38.34
CA THR A 768 3.59 5.66 39.49
C THR A 768 2.88 6.94 39.91
N ILE A 769 1.80 6.84 40.70
CA ILE A 769 1.07 8.02 41.19
C ILE A 769 2.01 9.01 41.91
N PRO A 770 2.88 8.58 42.86
CA PRO A 770 3.80 9.49 43.53
C PRO A 770 4.82 10.13 42.59
N ASN A 771 5.40 9.36 41.67
CA ASN A 771 6.44 9.87 40.76
C ASN A 771 5.86 10.89 39.77
N LEU A 772 4.70 10.58 39.18
CA LEU A 772 4.03 11.49 38.26
C LEU A 772 3.55 12.75 38.97
N LEU A 773 3.02 12.62 40.19
CA LEU A 773 2.60 13.77 40.99
C LEU A 773 3.79 14.67 41.34
N ASN A 774 4.91 14.09 41.80
CA ASN A 774 6.13 14.84 42.08
C ASN A 774 6.69 15.53 40.83
N PHE A 775 6.62 14.89 39.67
CA PHE A 775 7.00 15.50 38.41
C PHE A 775 6.14 16.73 38.09
N VAL A 776 4.82 16.65 38.23
CA VAL A 776 3.93 17.80 38.00
C VAL A 776 4.23 18.91 39.01
N LEU A 777 4.35 18.58 40.30
CA LEU A 777 4.66 19.55 41.36
C LEU A 777 6.01 20.26 41.16
N ALA A 778 7.04 19.54 40.71
CA ALA A 778 8.37 20.10 40.47
C ALA A 778 8.39 21.15 39.35
N ASN A 779 7.45 21.05 38.38
CA ASN A 779 7.36 21.96 37.25
C ASN A 779 6.36 23.11 37.45
N LEU A 780 5.54 23.07 38.51
CA LEU A 780 4.60 24.14 38.85
C LEU A 780 5.32 25.35 39.44
N ASN A 781 4.80 26.55 39.12
CA ASN A 781 5.22 27.80 39.76
C ASN A 781 4.87 27.78 41.26
N GLY A 782 5.64 28.47 42.11
CA GLY A 782 5.50 28.38 43.57
C GLY A 782 4.07 28.62 44.12
N ASP A 783 3.32 29.57 43.57
CA ASP A 783 1.91 29.81 43.94
C ASP A 783 1.00 28.64 43.58
N SER A 784 1.19 28.09 42.38
CA SER A 784 0.43 26.95 41.85
C SER A 784 0.83 25.63 42.54
N HIS A 785 2.08 25.52 42.97
CA HIS A 785 2.59 24.41 43.78
C HIS A 785 1.91 24.38 45.15
N VAL A 786 1.75 25.53 45.82
CA VAL A 786 1.00 25.61 47.09
C VAL A 786 -0.45 25.18 46.88
N GLU A 787 -1.13 25.66 45.83
CA GLU A 787 -2.50 25.23 45.52
C GLU A 787 -2.59 23.70 45.31
N ALA A 788 -1.67 23.14 44.51
CA ALA A 788 -1.62 21.71 44.24
C ALA A 788 -1.46 20.88 45.52
N LEU A 789 -0.52 21.26 46.41
CA LEU A 789 -0.34 20.59 47.70
C LEU A 789 -1.58 20.73 48.59
N THR A 790 -2.23 21.90 48.63
CA THR A 790 -3.48 22.04 49.40
C THR A 790 -4.59 21.13 48.88
N ASN A 791 -4.71 20.95 47.57
CA ASN A 791 -5.67 20.03 46.96
C ASN A 791 -5.33 18.56 47.32
N ILE A 792 -4.05 18.18 47.27
CA ILE A 792 -3.60 16.83 47.67
C ILE A 792 -3.89 16.56 49.15
N CYS A 793 -3.58 17.51 50.04
CA CYS A 793 -3.89 17.39 51.47
C CYS A 793 -5.40 17.31 51.74
N GLN A 794 -6.23 17.96 50.93
CA GLN A 794 -7.69 17.87 51.03
C GLN A 794 -8.21 16.47 50.67
N VAL A 795 -7.64 15.84 49.63
CA VAL A 795 -8.04 14.49 49.20
C VAL A 795 -7.56 13.42 50.19
N GLY A 796 -6.54 13.71 51.00
CA GLY A 796 -6.10 12.85 52.11
C GLY A 796 -5.30 11.63 51.65
N THR A 797 -4.40 11.82 50.68
CA THR A 797 -3.64 10.71 50.06
C THR A 797 -2.17 10.72 50.47
N GLY A 798 -1.63 9.54 50.81
CA GLY A 798 -0.21 9.31 51.05
C GLY A 798 0.30 9.62 52.46
N GLU A 799 0.30 10.89 52.88
CA GLU A 799 0.88 11.34 54.16
C GLU A 799 -0.20 11.63 55.23
N ALA A 800 0.19 11.54 56.51
CA ALA A 800 -0.68 11.98 57.61
C ALA A 800 -1.06 13.47 57.43
N PRO A 801 -2.31 13.87 57.71
CA PRO A 801 -2.83 15.20 57.40
C PRO A 801 -1.97 16.32 58.00
N ASP A 802 -1.52 16.15 59.25
CA ASP A 802 -0.67 17.10 59.95
C ASP A 802 0.69 17.30 59.25
N LYS A 803 1.28 16.22 58.73
CA LYS A 803 2.55 16.28 57.99
C LYS A 803 2.38 16.98 56.63
N CYS A 804 1.28 16.68 55.93
CA CYS A 804 0.96 17.31 54.65
C CYS A 804 0.79 18.84 54.78
N ILE A 805 0.06 19.27 55.82
CA ILE A 805 -0.14 20.69 56.13
C ILE A 805 1.19 21.33 56.55
N ALA A 806 1.97 20.70 57.42
CA ALA A 806 3.27 21.23 57.83
C ALA A 806 4.23 21.42 56.65
N ARG A 807 4.27 20.48 55.71
CA ARG A 807 5.07 20.57 54.47
C ARG A 807 4.61 21.74 53.60
N THR A 808 3.30 21.88 53.40
CA THR A 808 2.73 23.00 52.62
C THR A 808 3.04 24.35 53.26
N ARG A 809 2.98 24.44 54.59
CA ARG A 809 3.34 25.66 55.33
C ARG A 809 4.83 26.02 55.21
N ARG A 810 5.73 25.03 55.24
CA ARG A 810 7.15 25.26 54.99
C ARG A 810 7.37 25.84 53.59
N LEU A 811 6.74 25.26 52.56
CA LEU A 811 6.79 25.80 51.20
C LEU A 811 6.29 27.26 51.13
N CYS A 812 5.20 27.60 51.85
CA CYS A 812 4.73 28.98 51.92
C CYS A 812 5.78 29.93 52.52
N LEU A 813 6.49 29.51 53.58
CA LEU A 813 7.55 30.31 54.19
C LEU A 813 8.74 30.51 53.25
N ASP A 814 9.15 29.46 52.53
CA ASP A 814 10.23 29.54 51.53
C ASP A 814 9.87 30.51 50.40
N ILE A 815 8.62 30.46 49.91
CA ILE A 815 8.11 31.39 48.90
C ILE A 815 8.07 32.83 49.43
N ILE A 816 7.65 33.03 50.69
CA ILE A 816 7.67 34.37 51.31
C ILE A 816 9.09 34.91 51.38
N GLU A 817 10.06 34.09 51.78
CA GLU A 817 11.47 34.48 51.81
C GLU A 817 11.95 34.90 50.42
N GLN A 818 11.69 34.09 49.39
CA GLN A 818 12.05 34.37 48.00
C GLN A 818 11.41 35.67 47.50
N LEU A 819 10.11 35.87 47.73
CA LEU A 819 9.41 37.09 47.32
C LEU A 819 9.93 38.35 48.04
N LEU A 820 10.35 38.23 49.30
CA LEU A 820 10.99 39.33 50.04
C LEU A 820 12.38 39.64 49.48
N GLN A 821 13.16 38.63 49.10
CA GLN A 821 14.43 38.83 48.41
C GLN A 821 14.23 39.53 47.06
N ASP A 822 13.24 39.11 46.28
CA ASP A 822 12.90 39.74 44.99
C ASP A 822 12.41 41.18 45.17
N TYR A 823 11.62 41.45 46.21
CA TYR A 823 11.24 42.82 46.57
C TYR A 823 12.45 43.68 46.92
N ARG A 824 13.41 43.16 47.70
CA ARG A 824 14.67 43.87 48.04
C ARG A 824 15.53 44.12 46.79
N LYS A 825 15.64 43.13 45.89
CA LYS A 825 16.35 43.28 44.60
C LYS A 825 15.68 44.36 43.74
N LEU A 826 14.36 44.32 43.59
CA LEU A 826 13.60 45.32 42.86
C LEU A 826 13.84 46.72 43.44
N ARG A 827 13.84 46.85 44.78
CA ARG A 827 14.10 48.13 45.47
C ARG A 827 15.49 48.67 45.18
N ARG A 828 16.52 47.82 45.13
CA ARG A 828 17.90 48.23 44.79
C ARG A 828 18.04 48.69 43.34
N HIS A 829 17.24 48.15 42.42
CA HIS A 829 17.29 48.46 40.99
C HIS A 829 16.23 49.49 40.55
N LEU A 830 15.53 50.13 41.50
CA LEU A 830 14.50 51.14 41.22
C LEU A 830 15.02 52.32 40.38
N ASN A 831 16.30 52.67 40.51
CA ASN A 831 16.93 53.77 39.79
C ASN A 831 17.22 53.43 38.31
N PHE A 832 17.30 52.13 37.96
CA PHE A 832 17.62 51.66 36.61
C PHE A 832 16.39 51.17 35.83
N LEU A 833 15.26 50.95 36.51
CA LEU A 833 14.02 50.46 35.90
C LEU A 833 13.04 51.61 35.67
N ASN A 834 12.30 51.55 34.57
CA ASN A 834 11.22 52.49 34.29
C ASN A 834 10.21 52.51 35.46
N LYS A 835 9.88 53.71 35.98
CA LYS A 835 9.05 53.91 37.18
C LYS A 835 7.72 53.15 37.13
N LYS A 836 7.10 53.03 35.94
CA LYS A 836 5.82 52.33 35.75
C LYS A 836 5.97 50.81 35.83
N ILE A 837 6.99 50.24 35.20
CA ILE A 837 7.31 48.80 35.24
C ILE A 837 7.68 48.37 36.66
N ALA A 838 8.49 49.18 37.35
CA ALA A 838 8.84 48.91 38.74
C ALA A 838 7.62 48.95 39.66
N ARG A 839 6.66 49.85 39.40
CA ARG A 839 5.39 49.93 40.15
C ARG A 839 4.51 48.69 39.93
N ASN A 840 4.41 48.20 38.70
CA ASN A 840 3.66 46.98 38.38
C ASN A 840 4.30 45.72 38.99
N LYS A 841 5.61 45.53 38.82
CA LYS A 841 6.35 44.43 39.46
C LYS A 841 6.22 44.45 40.97
N ARG A 842 6.34 45.63 41.59
CA ARG A 842 6.11 45.82 43.03
C ARG A 842 4.70 45.40 43.43
N LYS A 843 3.68 45.82 42.68
CA LYS A 843 2.28 45.47 42.96
C LYS A 843 2.05 43.96 42.87
N ILE A 844 2.62 43.29 41.87
CA ILE A 844 2.53 41.82 41.72
C ILE A 844 3.19 41.13 42.92
N ILE A 845 4.43 41.48 43.27
CA ILE A 845 5.15 40.85 44.39
C ILE A 845 4.37 41.02 45.71
N LEU A 846 3.82 42.21 45.97
CA LEU A 846 3.04 42.46 47.18
C LEU A 846 1.74 41.66 47.21
N LEU A 847 1.03 41.54 46.09
CA LEU A 847 -0.17 40.70 45.99
C LEU A 847 0.15 39.20 46.20
N LYS A 848 1.28 38.72 45.65
CA LYS A 848 1.76 37.36 45.90
C LYS A 848 2.07 37.14 47.38
N LEU A 849 2.78 38.07 48.02
CA LEU A 849 3.10 38.02 49.44
C LEU A 849 1.84 37.98 50.31
N GLU A 850 0.88 38.88 50.04
CA GLU A 850 -0.40 38.90 50.76
C GLU A 850 -1.13 37.57 50.64
N HIS A 851 -1.21 37.02 49.42
CA HIS A 851 -1.90 35.77 49.16
C HIS A 851 -1.24 34.56 49.86
N ILE A 852 0.07 34.38 49.72
CA ILE A 852 0.79 33.24 50.32
C ILE A 852 0.82 33.34 51.85
N ARG A 853 0.95 34.55 52.40
CA ARG A 853 0.84 34.80 53.84
C ARG A 853 -0.52 34.37 54.37
N ASP A 854 -1.60 34.77 53.70
CA ASP A 854 -2.97 34.39 54.06
C ASP A 854 -3.16 32.87 53.99
N MET A 855 -2.62 32.20 52.97
CA MET A 855 -2.65 30.73 52.88
C MET A 855 -1.93 30.07 54.05
N ASN A 856 -0.73 30.55 54.41
CA ASN A 856 0.04 30.03 55.54
C ASN A 856 -0.71 30.18 56.87
N PHE A 857 -1.41 31.30 57.09
CA PHE A 857 -2.22 31.52 58.28
C PHE A 857 -3.42 30.57 58.35
N ILE A 858 -4.16 30.42 57.24
CA ILE A 858 -5.31 29.50 57.19
C ILE A 858 -4.85 28.08 57.48
N LEU A 859 -3.79 27.63 56.81
CA LEU A 859 -3.19 26.31 57.01
C LEU A 859 -2.65 26.11 58.44
N GLY A 860 -2.25 27.17 59.12
CA GLY A 860 -1.78 27.08 60.50
C GLY A 860 -2.88 26.86 61.53
N SER A 861 -4.12 27.14 61.17
CA SER A 861 -5.31 26.90 62.00
C SER A 861 -6.03 25.58 61.68
N THR A 862 -5.47 24.76 60.78
CA THR A 862 -6.06 23.50 60.31
C THR A 862 -5.22 22.31 60.74
N VAL A 863 -5.87 21.29 61.31
CA VAL A 863 -5.26 19.99 61.63
C VAL A 863 -5.50 19.00 60.48
N ASP A 864 -6.73 18.94 59.96
CA ASP A 864 -7.10 18.04 58.87
C ASP A 864 -8.00 18.74 57.84
N LEU A 865 -7.45 19.00 56.66
CA LEU A 865 -8.12 19.71 55.58
C LEU A 865 -9.26 18.90 54.93
N SER A 866 -9.21 17.56 55.05
CA SER A 866 -10.23 16.66 54.50
C SER A 866 -11.55 16.76 55.29
N LYS A 867 -11.45 16.96 56.61
CA LYS A 867 -12.60 17.12 57.53
C LYS A 867 -13.12 18.54 57.57
N ASP A 868 -12.25 19.54 57.47
CA ASP A 868 -12.58 20.95 57.65
C ASP A 868 -13.05 21.64 56.35
N ARG A 869 -14.16 21.13 55.77
CA ARG A 869 -14.68 21.53 54.43
C ARG A 869 -14.87 23.04 54.24
N LYS A 870 -15.24 23.77 55.30
CA LYS A 870 -15.43 25.24 55.25
C LYS A 870 -14.13 25.96 54.90
N LYS A 871 -13.01 25.56 55.52
CA LYS A 871 -11.69 26.16 55.25
C LYS A 871 -11.15 25.74 53.90
N ALA A 872 -11.35 24.48 53.48
CA ALA A 872 -11.01 24.04 52.13
C ALA A 872 -11.73 24.86 51.04
N GLN A 873 -13.03 25.13 51.21
CA GLN A 873 -13.78 26.01 50.30
C GLN A 873 -13.29 27.47 50.34
N LEU A 874 -12.92 27.97 51.53
CA LEU A 874 -12.34 29.32 51.67
C LEU A 874 -11.02 29.45 50.92
N ILE A 875 -10.13 28.46 51.04
CA ILE A 875 -8.86 28.38 50.31
C ILE A 875 -9.12 28.45 48.81
N LYS A 876 -10.03 27.60 48.30
CA LYS A 876 -10.41 27.57 46.88
C LYS A 876 -10.92 28.93 46.38
N ARG A 877 -11.79 29.59 47.14
CA ARG A 877 -12.29 30.94 46.80
C ARG A 877 -11.18 31.99 46.78
N LYS A 878 -10.23 31.93 47.72
CA LYS A 878 -9.09 32.86 47.77
C LYS A 878 -8.14 32.65 46.59
N PHE A 879 -7.82 31.40 46.21
CA PHE A 879 -7.03 31.12 44.99
C PHE A 879 -7.74 31.63 43.74
N PHE A 880 -9.03 31.35 43.58
CA PHE A 880 -9.81 31.84 42.44
C PHE A 880 -9.78 33.37 42.32
N LYS A 881 -9.97 34.09 43.44
CA LYS A 881 -9.90 35.57 43.45
C LYS A 881 -8.48 36.06 43.13
N TYR A 882 -7.45 35.41 43.66
CA TYR A 882 -6.05 35.75 43.42
C TYR A 882 -5.68 35.63 41.93
N TYR A 883 -5.98 34.49 41.29
CA TYR A 883 -5.66 34.29 39.88
C TYR A 883 -6.41 35.27 38.96
N ASN A 884 -7.67 35.60 39.27
CA ASN A 884 -8.40 36.61 38.49
C ASN A 884 -7.77 38.01 38.60
N VAL A 885 -7.34 38.41 39.80
CA VAL A 885 -6.66 39.70 40.02
C VAL A 885 -5.30 39.72 39.32
N ILE A 886 -4.48 38.67 39.46
CA ILE A 886 -3.19 38.58 38.76
C ILE A 886 -3.37 38.63 37.25
N ARG A 887 -4.29 37.84 36.70
CA ARG A 887 -4.55 37.81 35.27
C ARG A 887 -4.93 39.19 34.73
N SER A 888 -5.76 39.95 35.45
CA SER A 888 -6.16 41.32 35.07
C SER A 888 -4.99 42.33 35.05
N LEU A 889 -4.04 42.19 35.98
CA LEU A 889 -2.88 43.05 36.06
C LEU A 889 -1.86 42.74 34.95
N GLU A 890 -1.73 41.46 34.60
CA GLU A 890 -0.83 41.01 33.53
C GLU A 890 -1.39 41.30 32.12
N THR A 891 -2.71 41.27 31.92
CA THR A 891 -3.32 41.69 30.66
C THR A 891 -3.13 43.19 30.41
N ASN A 892 -3.23 44.02 31.46
CA ASN A 892 -2.97 45.45 31.34
C ASN A 892 -1.49 45.73 31.00
N GLU A 893 -0.56 44.92 31.51
CA GLU A 893 0.87 45.03 31.17
C GLU A 893 1.17 44.59 29.72
N LYS A 894 0.45 43.62 29.16
CA LYS A 894 0.56 43.19 27.75
C LYS A 894 -0.03 44.19 26.75
N ILE A 895 -1.21 44.73 27.03
CA ILE A 895 -1.85 45.77 26.19
C ILE A 895 -0.94 47.01 26.12
N GLU A 896 -0.32 47.37 27.25
CA GLU A 896 0.61 48.50 27.29
C GLU A 896 1.95 48.19 26.59
N LYS A 897 2.52 46.99 26.74
CA LYS A 897 3.73 46.59 25.99
C LYS A 897 3.52 46.62 24.48
N GLN A 898 2.38 46.14 23.98
CA GLN A 898 2.04 46.23 22.55
C GLN A 898 1.86 47.70 22.09
N SER A 899 1.32 48.59 22.93
CA SER A 899 1.25 50.02 22.62
C SER A 899 2.63 50.71 22.57
N TYR A 900 3.58 50.28 23.42
CA TYR A 900 4.96 50.78 23.42
C TYR A 900 5.81 50.19 22.28
N GLU A 901 5.58 48.94 21.86
CA GLU A 901 6.22 48.38 20.65
C GLU A 901 5.68 49.04 19.37
N PHE A 902 4.38 49.38 19.31
CA PHE A 902 3.83 50.15 18.18
C PHE A 902 4.37 51.59 18.13
N GLN A 903 4.60 52.25 19.29
CA GLN A 903 5.25 53.57 19.34
C GLN A 903 6.78 53.49 19.13
N GLY A 904 7.42 52.38 19.53
CA GLY A 904 8.85 52.13 19.35
C GLY A 904 9.24 51.86 17.89
N VAL A 905 8.36 51.25 17.10
CA VAL A 905 8.59 51.06 15.64
C VAL A 905 8.46 52.38 14.88
N VAL A 906 7.63 53.33 15.35
CA VAL A 906 7.51 54.68 14.76
C VAL A 906 8.69 55.59 15.15
N HIS A 907 9.37 55.34 16.28
CA HIS A 907 10.55 56.13 16.71
C HIS A 907 11.90 55.50 16.34
N ALA A 908 11.97 54.19 16.11
CA ALA A 908 13.18 53.51 15.63
C ALA A 908 13.45 53.73 14.13
N ALA A 909 12.45 54.18 13.36
CA ALA A 909 12.63 54.60 11.97
C ALA A 909 13.23 56.02 11.83
N THR A 910 13.22 56.83 12.90
CA THR A 910 13.69 58.23 12.85
C THR A 910 15.02 58.46 13.57
N ILE A 911 15.47 57.54 14.44
CA ILE A 911 16.72 57.70 15.21
C ILE A 911 17.89 56.87 14.64
N LYS A 912 17.65 56.06 13.59
CA LYS A 912 18.71 55.31 12.88
C LYS A 912 19.34 56.06 11.69
N ARG A 913 19.07 57.38 11.57
CA ARG A 913 19.65 58.24 10.51
C ARG A 913 20.57 59.38 11.02
N GLU A 914 20.76 59.52 12.34
CA GLU A 914 21.63 60.58 12.91
C GLU A 914 22.77 60.07 13.81
N ARG A 915 23.04 58.75 13.86
CA ARG A 915 24.13 58.18 14.66
C ARG A 915 25.12 57.31 13.86
N ILE A 916 25.39 57.71 12.61
CA ILE A 916 26.54 57.24 11.81
C ILE A 916 27.31 58.46 11.27
N ARG A 917 27.57 59.46 12.12
CA ARG A 917 28.36 60.63 11.74
C ARG A 917 29.25 61.19 12.87
N SER A 918 29.57 60.38 13.88
CA SER A 918 30.49 60.79 14.96
C SER A 918 31.47 59.72 15.44
N GLU A 919 31.61 58.60 14.73
CA GLU A 919 32.73 57.64 14.93
C GLU A 919 33.19 57.08 13.56
N LEU A 920 33.61 58.02 12.71
CA LEU A 920 34.71 58.00 11.74
C LEU A 920 35.35 59.38 11.87
#